data_AF-A0A4W5PIZ5-F1
#
_entry.id   AF-A0A4W5PIZ5-F1
#
_cell.length_a   1.000
_cell.length_b   1.000
_cell.length_c   1.000
_cell.angle_alpha   90.00
_cell.angle_beta   90.00
_cell.angle_gamma   90.00
#
_symmetry.space_group_name_H-M   'P 1'
#
loop_
_entity.id
_entity.type
_entity.pdbx_description
1 polymer ?
#
loop_
_entity_poly.entity_id
_entity_poly.type
_entity_poly.pdbx_seq_one_letter_code
_entity_poly.pdbx_strand_id
1 'polypeptide(L)'
;LSGVVTVRGSHREGCHRQGLSPSVVGMLVTDGRRDIVQLLCLDVFVLQTDCVNYVKMVHHYNRTHLYACGTGAFHPTCAFVEVGQKMEDHVFRIDPSKMEDGKGKSPYDPRHPAASVLIGDELYAGVATDLMGRDFTIFRSLGGRPSIRTEQHDSRWLNEPKFVGSFWVPESENPDDDKIFFFFRETAVEAQGQGKSTYTRIGQLCRNDMGGQRSLVNKWTTFLKTRIICSVPGSDGSDTYFDELRDVFLLQTKDRKNPLVYAVFSTSSSVFKGSAVCIYTMNDIRRAFLGPFAHKEGPNYQWVPFQGKVPYPRPGMCPSKTFGSFESTKGFPDDVIQFARHHPLMFNPVYPLNRRPVFLRTNVDYSFTQIAVDRVGAADGHYDVMFIGTDKGTVLKVISVPKESWNDMEDLLLEELEVFKVRVPINRSQQLYVGSDTGLAQVPLHRCSIYGKACAECCLARDPYCAWDGTSCTRYLPNTKRRFRRQDVRNGDPNTLCSGDHHKHRVAERRLFGVEGSSTFLECIPKSLQARVTWTFQKQPHNAREELRLDDRVLQTERGLLVRRILKRDVGLYQCHAMEHGFTQTLLGITLEVVPSSSSPPTDPLLRLDPRSGDGGPPSTNQKLWYRDFMQLVDHPNLSTVDQICEQVWARKSALPIGPVVRPPNKKWKHLQDIRKGRNRRTHDGKPSPRAPRSAGE
;
A
#
# COMPACT_ATOMS: atom_id res chain seq x y z
N LEU A 1 17.48 2.84 -0.13
CA LEU A 1 16.02 2.96 -0.06
C LEU A 1 15.64 2.50 1.34
N SER A 2 15.41 3.44 2.26
CA SER A 2 15.08 3.18 3.65
C SER A 2 13.58 3.40 3.86
N GLY A 3 12.80 2.33 3.94
CA GLY A 3 11.44 2.39 4.44
C GLY A 3 11.46 2.28 5.97
N VAL A 4 10.92 3.27 6.68
CA VAL A 4 10.72 3.21 8.13
C VAL A 4 9.32 2.65 8.39
N VAL A 5 9.23 1.50 9.06
CA VAL A 5 7.96 0.95 9.57
C VAL A 5 7.95 1.10 11.08
N THR A 6 6.92 1.78 11.59
CA THR A 6 6.75 2.08 13.02
C THR A 6 5.66 1.14 13.59
N VAL A 7 6.02 0.16 14.42
CA VAL A 7 5.09 -0.88 14.92
C VAL A 7 4.67 -0.62 16.38
N ARG A 8 3.36 -0.62 16.66
CA ARG A 8 2.77 -0.39 18.00
C ARG A 8 2.57 -1.71 18.76
N GLY A 9 3.15 -1.84 19.96
CA GLY A 9 2.83 -2.91 20.92
C GLY A 9 1.65 -2.54 21.82
N SER A 10 0.84 -3.52 22.26
CA SER A 10 -0.32 -3.33 23.16
C SER A 10 -0.07 -4.03 24.50
N HIS A 11 -0.06 -3.30 25.62
CA HIS A 11 -0.35 -3.86 26.96
C HIS A 11 -0.99 -2.83 27.91
N ARG A 12 -1.80 -3.35 28.87
CA ARG A 12 -2.74 -2.66 29.76
C ARG A 12 -2.17 -2.37 31.16
N GLU A 13 -2.76 -1.33 31.77
CA GLU A 13 -3.00 -1.02 33.20
C GLU A 13 -1.95 -0.27 34.06
N GLY A 14 -2.34 0.98 34.40
CA GLY A 14 -2.19 1.66 35.70
C GLY A 14 -0.85 2.28 36.12
N CYS A 15 -0.76 3.62 36.21
CA CYS A 15 -0.03 4.24 37.34
C CYS A 15 -0.27 5.74 37.60
N HIS A 16 -0.17 6.07 38.88
CA HIS A 16 -0.08 7.39 39.49
C HIS A 16 1.20 8.15 39.05
N ARG A 17 1.12 9.49 39.18
CA ARG A 17 2.19 10.49 38.94
C ARG A 17 3.56 10.09 39.49
N GLN A 18 4.59 10.04 38.62
CA GLN A 18 5.91 10.67 38.78
C GLN A 18 6.84 10.37 37.58
N GLY A 19 7.58 11.38 37.11
CA GLY A 19 8.81 11.23 36.29
C GLY A 19 8.61 10.94 34.79
N LEU A 20 8.83 11.95 33.94
CA LEU A 20 8.83 11.79 32.47
C LEU A 20 10.19 11.23 32.01
N SER A 21 10.21 9.99 31.52
CA SER A 21 11.30 9.41 30.73
C SER A 21 10.86 9.18 29.27
N PRO A 22 11.75 9.29 28.26
CA PRO A 22 11.37 9.08 26.86
C PRO A 22 11.16 7.59 26.52
N SER A 23 10.03 7.25 25.88
CA SER A 23 9.61 5.89 25.46
C SER A 23 9.45 5.76 23.91
N VAL A 24 9.58 4.55 23.34
CA VAL A 24 9.83 4.30 21.88
C VAL A 24 8.79 3.36 21.21
N VAL A 25 8.70 3.47 19.87
CA VAL A 25 7.95 2.62 18.93
C VAL A 25 8.93 1.87 18.01
N GLY A 26 8.72 0.58 17.72
CA GLY A 26 9.70 -0.30 17.06
C GLY A 26 9.93 -0.03 15.56
N MET A 27 11.11 -0.42 15.05
CA MET A 27 11.62 -0.05 13.73
C MET A 27 12.28 -1.20 12.96
N LEU A 28 12.24 -1.17 11.62
CA LEU A 28 12.92 -2.10 10.71
C LEU A 28 14.00 -1.39 9.89
N VAL A 29 15.19 -1.99 9.76
CA VAL A 29 16.24 -1.58 8.80
C VAL A 29 16.64 -2.78 7.97
N THR A 30 16.64 -2.66 6.64
CA THR A 30 17.04 -3.74 5.71
C THR A 30 18.15 -3.25 4.79
N ASP A 31 19.29 -3.94 4.77
CA ASP A 31 20.35 -3.72 3.77
C ASP A 31 20.22 -4.75 2.63
N GLY A 32 20.41 -4.32 1.38
CA GLY A 32 20.17 -5.07 0.15
C GLY A 32 21.11 -6.25 -0.10
N ARG A 33 21.83 -6.75 0.92
CA ARG A 33 22.73 -7.91 0.79
C ARG A 33 22.47 -9.05 1.77
N ARG A 34 21.92 -8.84 2.97
CA ARG A 34 21.58 -9.92 3.95
C ARG A 34 20.45 -9.48 4.89
N ASP A 35 19.50 -10.38 5.10
CA ASP A 35 18.22 -10.12 5.78
C ASP A 35 18.25 -10.52 7.27
N ILE A 36 18.20 -9.53 8.18
CA ILE A 36 17.81 -9.72 9.59
C ILE A 36 16.78 -8.64 9.96
N VAL A 37 15.63 -9.10 10.45
CA VAL A 37 14.50 -8.28 10.94
C VAL A 37 14.66 -8.14 12.46
N GLN A 38 14.83 -6.93 12.98
CA GLN A 38 14.93 -6.74 14.44
C GLN A 38 14.07 -5.57 14.90
N LEU A 39 13.10 -5.86 15.77
CA LEU A 39 12.24 -4.86 16.42
C LEU A 39 12.97 -4.23 17.61
N LEU A 40 13.02 -2.90 17.63
CA LEU A 40 13.33 -2.10 18.82
C LEU A 40 12.11 -2.05 19.76
N CYS A 41 12.24 -2.41 21.03
CA CYS A 41 11.18 -2.27 22.04
C CYS A 41 11.71 -1.50 23.26
N LEU A 42 11.00 -0.47 23.70
CA LEU A 42 11.16 0.15 25.03
C LEU A 42 9.76 0.50 25.57
N ASP A 43 9.50 0.13 26.82
CA ASP A 43 8.16 0.12 27.44
C ASP A 43 7.43 1.48 27.47
N VAL A 44 6.09 1.43 27.35
CA VAL A 44 5.20 2.61 27.29
C VAL A 44 4.11 2.54 28.36
N PHE A 45 3.86 3.68 28.99
CA PHE A 45 2.68 3.98 29.81
C PHE A 45 2.01 5.31 29.35
N VAL A 46 0.67 5.28 29.17
CA VAL A 46 -0.35 6.37 29.27
C VAL A 46 -0.86 7.19 28.04
N LEU A 47 -2.15 6.94 27.73
CA LEU A 47 -3.34 7.78 27.38
C LEU A 47 -3.42 8.90 26.30
N GLN A 48 -2.38 9.37 25.61
CA GLN A 48 -2.59 10.35 24.50
C GLN A 48 -1.71 10.06 23.27
N THR A 49 -2.33 9.79 22.11
CA THR A 49 -1.67 9.18 20.94
C THR A 49 -0.59 10.04 20.28
N ASP A 50 -0.61 11.36 20.46
CA ASP A 50 0.19 12.27 19.65
C ASP A 50 1.50 12.72 20.34
N CYS A 51 1.60 12.55 21.66
CA CYS A 51 2.78 12.94 22.45
C CYS A 51 3.80 11.79 22.56
N VAL A 52 4.10 11.13 21.45
CA VAL A 52 5.13 10.09 21.38
C VAL A 52 6.21 10.45 20.36
N ASN A 53 7.37 9.80 20.47
CA ASN A 53 8.42 9.95 19.49
C ASN A 53 8.17 9.01 18.30
N TYR A 54 7.60 9.55 17.22
CA TYR A 54 7.46 8.84 15.96
C TYR A 54 8.77 8.96 15.19
N VAL A 55 9.45 7.84 14.94
CA VAL A 55 10.63 7.84 14.07
C VAL A 55 10.17 8.16 12.65
N LYS A 56 10.79 9.18 12.05
CA LYS A 56 10.41 9.69 10.72
C LYS A 56 11.44 9.37 9.65
N MET A 57 12.70 9.17 10.05
CA MET A 57 13.80 8.94 9.12
C MET A 57 14.84 8.06 9.78
N VAL A 58 15.37 7.10 9.02
CA VAL A 58 16.58 6.37 9.38
C VAL A 58 17.45 6.13 8.15
N HIS A 59 18.74 6.33 8.35
CA HIS A 59 19.77 6.13 7.34
C HIS A 59 20.93 5.31 7.91
N HIS A 60 21.56 4.51 7.06
CA HIS A 60 22.87 3.94 7.38
C HIS A 60 23.91 5.05 7.39
N TYR A 61 24.52 5.33 8.55
CA TYR A 61 25.54 6.36 8.66
C TYR A 61 26.93 5.79 8.36
N ASN A 62 27.26 4.68 9.01
CA ASN A 62 28.48 3.92 8.73
C ASN A 62 28.23 2.43 9.00
N ARG A 63 29.30 1.62 9.07
CA ARG A 63 29.18 0.17 9.30
C ARG A 63 28.64 -0.18 10.70
N THR A 64 28.80 0.70 11.68
CA THR A 64 28.48 0.43 13.08
C THR A 64 27.34 1.26 13.63
N HIS A 65 26.91 2.31 12.91
CA HIS A 65 25.90 3.26 13.36
C HIS A 65 24.87 3.53 12.27
N LEU A 66 23.62 3.63 12.71
CA LEU A 66 22.53 4.26 11.98
C LEU A 66 22.36 5.70 12.45
N TYR A 67 21.85 6.57 11.59
CA TYR A 67 21.37 7.90 11.97
C TYR A 67 19.84 7.91 11.95
N ALA A 68 19.22 8.19 13.09
CA ALA A 68 17.77 8.14 13.25
C ALA A 68 17.24 9.47 13.78
N CYS A 69 16.10 9.91 13.25
CA CYS A 69 15.41 11.10 13.71
C CYS A 69 13.91 10.85 13.87
N GLY A 70 13.32 11.44 14.90
CA GLY A 70 11.89 11.35 15.17
C GLY A 70 11.27 12.67 15.60
N THR A 71 9.96 12.66 15.84
CA THR A 71 9.18 13.83 16.26
C THR A 71 9.50 14.29 17.69
N GLY A 72 10.07 13.41 18.52
CA GLY A 72 10.41 13.68 19.92
C GLY A 72 9.27 14.30 20.72
N ALA A 73 8.03 13.81 20.54
CA ALA A 73 6.82 14.39 21.13
C ALA A 73 6.67 15.90 20.85
N PHE A 74 6.70 16.27 19.56
CA PHE A 74 6.71 17.66 19.10
C PHE A 74 7.98 18.45 19.45
N HIS A 75 9.08 17.75 19.72
CA HIS A 75 10.42 18.31 19.85
C HIS A 75 11.42 17.45 19.05
N PRO A 76 11.53 17.67 17.71
CA PRO A 76 12.31 16.82 16.83
C PRO A 76 13.71 16.57 17.35
N THR A 77 14.10 15.30 17.40
CA THR A 77 15.40 14.87 17.96
C THR A 77 16.02 13.82 17.06
N CYS A 78 17.33 13.86 16.93
CA CYS A 78 18.12 12.87 16.18
C CYS A 78 19.18 12.22 17.07
N ALA A 79 19.59 11.00 16.70
CA ALA A 79 20.64 10.28 17.39
C ALA A 79 21.36 9.30 16.47
N PHE A 80 22.61 9.00 16.82
CA PHE A 80 23.34 7.85 16.28
C PHE A 80 22.96 6.60 17.07
N VAL A 81 22.48 5.57 16.38
CA VAL A 81 22.14 4.28 16.96
C VAL A 81 23.26 3.31 16.63
N GLU A 82 24.01 2.90 17.64
CA GLU A 82 24.99 1.82 17.51
C GLU A 82 24.25 0.51 17.19
N VAL A 83 24.74 -0.24 16.20
CA VAL A 83 24.19 -1.52 15.71
C VAL A 83 25.20 -2.67 15.72
N GLY A 84 26.42 -2.45 16.23
CA GLY A 84 27.52 -3.42 16.18
C GLY A 84 28.25 -3.47 14.83
N GLN A 85 29.31 -4.28 14.70
CA GLN A 85 30.02 -4.44 13.41
C GLN A 85 29.29 -5.40 12.49
N LYS A 86 28.61 -6.39 13.08
CA LYS A 86 27.70 -7.29 12.40
C LYS A 86 26.30 -7.07 12.97
N MET A 87 25.30 -7.17 12.11
CA MET A 87 23.90 -7.05 12.49
C MET A 87 23.48 -8.13 13.52
N GLU A 88 24.23 -9.24 13.59
CA GLU A 88 24.09 -10.34 14.56
C GLU A 88 24.56 -9.98 15.98
N ASP A 89 25.35 -8.92 16.14
CA ASP A 89 25.88 -8.53 17.45
C ASP A 89 24.76 -8.01 18.38
N HIS A 90 23.59 -7.67 17.81
CA HIS A 90 22.37 -7.20 18.49
C HIS A 90 22.62 -6.04 19.47
N VAL A 91 23.69 -5.26 19.25
CA VAL A 91 24.01 -4.08 20.07
C VAL A 91 23.14 -2.94 19.56
N PHE A 92 22.02 -2.66 20.22
CA PHE A 92 21.19 -1.49 19.92
C PHE A 92 21.31 -0.47 21.04
N ARG A 93 22.17 0.52 20.85
CA ARG A 93 22.45 1.51 21.89
C ARG A 93 22.42 2.92 21.35
N ILE A 94 21.73 3.80 22.08
CA ILE A 94 21.76 5.24 21.87
C ILE A 94 22.52 5.82 23.05
N ASP A 95 23.45 6.74 22.75
CA ASP A 95 24.10 7.55 23.76
C ASP A 95 23.30 8.84 23.97
N PRO A 96 22.59 9.03 25.10
CA PRO A 96 21.76 10.21 25.32
C PRO A 96 22.56 11.51 25.31
N SER A 97 23.86 11.45 25.65
CA SER A 97 24.75 12.62 25.63
C SER A 97 25.06 13.12 24.22
N LYS A 98 24.82 12.27 23.19
CA LYS A 98 25.06 12.55 21.78
C LYS A 98 23.77 12.76 20.98
N MET A 99 22.66 13.03 21.68
CA MET A 99 21.42 13.43 21.01
C MET A 99 21.59 14.81 20.37
N GLU A 100 21.08 14.95 19.16
CA GLU A 100 21.15 16.18 18.38
C GLU A 100 19.77 16.80 18.21
N ASP A 101 19.74 18.13 18.04
CA ASP A 101 18.56 18.83 17.58
C ASP A 101 18.13 18.29 16.20
N GLY A 102 16.84 17.93 16.12
CA GLY A 102 16.19 17.43 14.92
C GLY A 102 15.50 18.51 14.08
N LYS A 103 15.54 19.79 14.48
CA LYS A 103 14.96 20.87 13.69
C LYS A 103 15.56 20.94 12.29
N GLY A 104 14.70 20.98 11.27
CA GLY A 104 15.13 20.93 9.86
C GLY A 104 15.56 19.54 9.37
N LYS A 105 15.62 18.55 10.26
CA LYS A 105 15.88 17.14 9.94
C LYS A 105 14.57 16.36 9.98
N SER A 106 13.81 16.45 11.07
CA SER A 106 12.55 15.74 11.29
C SER A 106 11.40 16.70 11.59
N PRO A 107 10.15 16.38 11.21
CA PRO A 107 9.00 17.21 11.52
C PRO A 107 8.59 17.13 12.99
N TYR A 108 7.92 18.18 13.47
CA TYR A 108 7.33 18.26 14.80
C TYR A 108 6.09 17.36 14.93
N ASP A 109 5.16 17.47 13.98
CA ASP A 109 3.91 16.70 13.97
C ASP A 109 4.09 15.37 13.21
N PRO A 110 3.68 14.22 13.78
CA PRO A 110 3.78 12.92 13.10
C PRO A 110 2.99 12.83 11.79
N ARG A 111 1.95 13.66 11.63
CA ARG A 111 1.12 13.74 10.41
C ARG A 111 1.84 14.46 9.27
N HIS A 112 2.89 15.23 9.56
CA HIS A 112 3.72 15.81 8.51
C HIS A 112 4.64 14.75 7.91
N PRO A 113 4.63 14.60 6.57
CA PRO A 113 5.56 13.70 5.91
C PRO A 113 6.95 14.33 5.88
N ALA A 114 7.95 13.47 5.69
CA ALA A 114 9.35 13.84 5.57
C ALA A 114 9.94 13.03 4.42
N ALA A 115 10.85 13.65 3.66
CA ALA A 115 11.71 12.94 2.71
C ALA A 115 13.16 13.27 3.05
N SER A 116 14.05 12.29 3.03
CA SER A 116 15.46 12.55 3.26
C SER A 116 16.38 11.56 2.57
N VAL A 117 17.60 12.01 2.31
CA VAL A 117 18.70 11.20 1.80
C VAL A 117 19.98 11.60 2.52
N LEU A 118 20.70 10.60 3.02
CA LEU A 118 22.03 10.76 3.61
C LEU A 118 23.08 10.39 2.57
N ILE A 119 24.00 11.31 2.27
CA ILE A 119 25.05 11.11 1.25
C ILE A 119 26.40 11.43 1.88
N GLY A 120 27.19 10.41 2.16
CA GLY A 120 28.39 10.58 2.99
C GLY A 120 27.98 10.94 4.42
N ASP A 121 28.47 12.08 4.91
CA ASP A 121 28.17 12.63 6.23
C ASP A 121 27.10 13.73 6.21
N GLU A 122 26.48 14.01 5.05
CA GLU A 122 25.51 15.10 4.87
C GLU A 122 24.09 14.59 4.69
N LEU A 123 23.17 15.14 5.49
CA LEU A 123 21.74 14.82 5.41
C LEU A 123 21.00 15.94 4.70
N TYR A 124 20.31 15.57 3.62
CA TYR A 124 19.38 16.42 2.90
C TYR A 124 17.96 16.00 3.27
N ALA A 125 17.16 16.92 3.82
CA ALA A 125 15.83 16.63 4.34
C ALA A 125 14.80 17.67 3.89
N GLY A 126 13.65 17.20 3.40
CA GLY A 126 12.46 17.99 3.12
C GLY A 126 11.45 17.80 4.24
N VAL A 127 11.23 18.82 5.07
CA VAL A 127 10.37 18.73 6.26
C VAL A 127 9.62 20.03 6.58
N ALA A 128 8.54 19.90 7.36
CA ALA A 128 7.98 21.01 8.12
C ALA A 128 8.88 21.32 9.33
N THR A 129 9.17 22.59 9.56
CA THR A 129 10.17 23.06 10.55
C THR A 129 9.57 23.76 11.75
N ASP A 130 8.25 23.91 11.78
CA ASP A 130 7.50 24.49 12.88
C ASP A 130 6.36 23.56 13.32
N LEU A 131 5.91 23.77 14.55
CA LEU A 131 4.81 23.01 15.14
C LEU A 131 3.48 23.21 14.39
N MET A 132 3.27 24.39 13.81
CA MET A 132 2.03 24.73 13.12
C MET A 132 1.98 24.25 11.66
N GLY A 133 3.10 23.74 11.12
CA GLY A 133 3.18 23.31 9.72
C GLY A 133 3.01 24.47 8.73
N ARG A 134 3.62 25.63 9.02
CA ARG A 134 3.61 26.84 8.17
C ARG A 134 4.97 27.11 7.53
N ASP A 135 6.07 26.69 8.15
CA ASP A 135 7.43 26.82 7.58
C ASP A 135 7.93 25.46 7.09
N PHE A 136 8.14 25.35 5.78
CA PHE A 136 8.63 24.15 5.13
C PHE A 136 9.99 24.43 4.51
N THR A 137 10.87 23.43 4.51
CA THR A 137 12.17 23.60 3.91
C THR A 137 12.72 22.34 3.30
N ILE A 138 13.58 22.50 2.31
CA ILE A 138 14.61 21.52 1.97
C ILE A 138 15.92 22.00 2.62
N PHE A 139 16.46 21.21 3.52
CA PHE A 139 17.58 21.54 4.39
C PHE A 139 18.76 20.60 4.15
N ARG A 140 19.98 21.13 4.09
CA ARG A 140 21.20 20.34 4.29
C ARG A 140 21.72 20.58 5.69
N SER A 141 21.93 19.48 6.41
CA SER A 141 22.50 19.41 7.75
C SER A 141 23.57 18.33 7.80
N LEU A 142 24.23 18.21 8.96
CA LEU A 142 25.39 17.36 9.16
C LEU A 142 26.57 17.73 8.23
N GLY A 143 27.68 17.03 8.42
CA GLY A 143 28.92 17.24 7.70
C GLY A 143 29.66 18.54 8.06
N GLY A 144 30.80 18.76 7.41
CA GLY A 144 31.66 19.93 7.64
C GLY A 144 31.24 21.19 6.88
N ARG A 145 30.24 21.11 5.97
CA ARG A 145 29.80 22.24 5.15
C ARG A 145 28.75 23.09 5.87
N PRO A 146 28.61 24.39 5.53
CA PRO A 146 27.55 25.23 6.05
C PRO A 146 26.17 24.63 5.77
N SER A 147 25.28 24.74 6.74
CA SER A 147 23.88 24.36 6.56
C SER A 147 23.20 25.29 5.57
N ILE A 148 22.43 24.72 4.65
CA ILE A 148 21.74 25.46 3.59
C ILE A 148 20.26 25.11 3.61
N ARG A 149 19.41 26.10 3.39
CA ARG A 149 17.95 25.93 3.35
C ARG A 149 17.29 26.58 2.14
N THR A 150 16.06 26.18 1.83
CA THR A 150 15.22 26.95 0.90
C THR A 150 14.82 28.29 1.51
N GLU A 151 14.53 29.27 0.65
CA GLU A 151 14.06 30.58 1.11
C GLU A 151 12.73 30.46 1.86
N GLN A 152 12.66 31.11 3.02
CA GLN A 152 11.51 31.11 3.90
C GLN A 152 10.46 32.10 3.42
N HIS A 153 9.19 31.77 3.65
CA HIS A 153 8.04 32.65 3.41
C HIS A 153 7.89 33.13 1.96
N ASP A 154 8.53 32.46 1.00
CA ASP A 154 8.34 32.70 -0.43
C ASP A 154 7.65 31.50 -1.08
N SER A 155 6.36 31.66 -1.41
CA SER A 155 5.54 30.60 -1.99
C SER A 155 6.00 30.17 -3.39
N ARG A 156 6.83 30.97 -4.08
CA ARG A 156 7.44 30.55 -5.36
C ARG A 156 8.39 29.38 -5.16
N TRP A 157 9.06 29.33 -4.01
CA TRP A 157 9.99 28.24 -3.67
C TRP A 157 9.24 26.99 -3.24
N LEU A 158 8.45 27.09 -2.17
CA LEU A 158 7.68 25.99 -1.60
C LEU A 158 6.34 26.52 -1.07
N ASN A 159 5.23 25.91 -1.47
CA ASN A 159 3.89 26.34 -1.05
C ASN A 159 3.07 25.21 -0.42
N GLU A 160 3.14 25.10 0.92
CA GLU A 160 2.53 24.00 1.69
C GLU A 160 2.93 22.59 1.21
N PRO A 161 4.21 22.31 0.90
CA PRO A 161 4.62 21.05 0.30
C PRO A 161 4.35 19.85 1.22
N LYS A 162 4.02 18.71 0.60
CA LYS A 162 4.02 17.37 1.21
C LYS A 162 5.11 16.56 0.52
N PHE A 163 6.25 16.41 1.20
CA PHE A 163 7.40 15.66 0.70
C PHE A 163 7.09 14.16 0.65
N VAL A 164 7.52 13.50 -0.42
CA VAL A 164 7.25 12.07 -0.67
C VAL A 164 8.55 11.28 -0.76
N GLY A 165 9.53 11.76 -1.53
CA GLY A 165 10.79 11.03 -1.72
C GLY A 165 11.95 11.97 -2.06
N SER A 166 13.17 11.50 -1.84
CA SER A 166 14.39 12.24 -2.20
C SER A 166 15.51 11.30 -2.60
N PHE A 167 16.24 11.65 -3.64
CA PHE A 167 17.21 10.74 -4.25
C PHE A 167 18.46 11.47 -4.76
N TRP A 168 19.61 10.84 -4.59
CA TRP A 168 20.87 11.25 -5.20
C TRP A 168 21.04 10.56 -6.55
N VAL A 169 21.33 11.33 -7.58
CA VAL A 169 21.62 10.81 -8.93
C VAL A 169 22.88 11.51 -9.46
N PRO A 170 23.90 10.74 -9.86
CA PRO A 170 25.08 11.31 -10.52
C PRO A 170 24.71 11.76 -11.94
N GLU A 171 25.19 12.93 -12.36
CA GLU A 171 24.94 13.45 -13.71
C GLU A 171 26.08 13.17 -14.68
N SER A 172 27.32 13.08 -14.18
CA SER A 172 28.51 12.80 -14.98
C SER A 172 29.48 11.90 -14.20
N GLU A 173 30.70 11.67 -14.72
CA GLU A 173 31.77 11.03 -13.93
C GLU A 173 32.35 11.98 -12.86
N ASN A 174 32.12 13.29 -13.02
CA ASN A 174 32.53 14.29 -12.07
C ASN A 174 31.46 14.45 -10.96
N PRO A 175 31.79 14.16 -9.69
CA PRO A 175 30.84 14.29 -8.59
C PRO A 175 30.36 15.72 -8.32
N ASP A 176 31.05 16.75 -8.86
CA ASP A 176 30.58 18.13 -8.80
C ASP A 176 29.29 18.37 -9.59
N ASP A 177 28.98 17.50 -10.56
CA ASP A 177 27.74 17.56 -11.34
C ASP A 177 26.58 16.83 -10.64
N ASP A 178 26.83 16.14 -9.52
CA ASP A 178 25.83 15.36 -8.79
C ASP A 178 24.61 16.20 -8.40
N LYS A 179 23.42 15.65 -8.65
CA LYS A 179 22.15 16.27 -8.29
C LYS A 179 21.41 15.47 -7.23
N ILE A 180 20.62 16.21 -6.46
CA ILE A 180 19.68 15.67 -5.48
C ILE A 180 18.29 16.09 -5.91
N PHE A 181 17.41 15.11 -6.07
CA PHE A 181 16.04 15.31 -6.49
C PHE A 181 15.10 15.14 -5.30
N PHE A 182 14.13 16.05 -5.17
CA PHE A 182 13.05 15.99 -4.18
C PHE A 182 11.71 15.87 -4.89
N PHE A 183 10.91 14.90 -4.49
CA PHE A 183 9.57 14.67 -4.99
C PHE A 183 8.56 15.05 -3.93
N PHE A 184 7.62 15.93 -4.30
CA PHE A 184 6.63 16.46 -3.37
C PHE A 184 5.40 16.94 -4.14
N ARG A 185 4.29 17.12 -3.45
CA ARG A 185 3.13 17.85 -3.97
C ARG A 185 2.95 19.14 -3.19
N GLU A 186 2.47 20.19 -3.85
CA GLU A 186 2.30 21.50 -3.24
C GLU A 186 1.09 22.24 -3.83
N THR A 187 0.65 23.31 -3.17
CA THR A 187 -0.36 24.20 -3.74
C THR A 187 0.25 24.99 -4.91
N ALA A 188 -0.29 24.80 -6.11
CA ALA A 188 0.26 25.37 -7.34
C ALA A 188 0.06 26.88 -7.42
N VAL A 189 1.16 27.64 -7.44
CA VAL A 189 1.16 29.10 -7.58
C VAL A 189 0.71 29.55 -8.97
N GLU A 190 0.84 28.68 -9.96
CA GLU A 190 0.43 28.91 -11.35
C GLU A 190 -1.04 28.66 -11.63
N ALA A 191 -1.72 27.92 -10.76
CA ALA A 191 -3.15 27.63 -10.90
C ALA A 191 -4.05 28.57 -10.09
N GLN A 192 -3.49 29.52 -9.33
CA GLN A 192 -4.25 30.36 -8.39
C GLN A 192 -5.42 31.15 -9.03
N GLY A 193 -5.33 31.49 -10.33
CA GLY A 193 -6.42 32.16 -11.06
C GLY A 193 -7.63 31.27 -11.36
N GLN A 194 -7.51 29.95 -11.21
CA GLN A 194 -8.55 28.94 -11.48
C GLN A 194 -9.04 28.22 -10.21
N GLY A 195 -8.52 28.60 -9.03
CA GLY A 195 -8.81 27.97 -7.74
C GLY A 195 -7.57 27.41 -7.04
N LYS A 196 -7.76 26.81 -5.86
CA LYS A 196 -6.68 26.13 -5.13
C LYS A 196 -6.49 24.72 -5.74
N SER A 197 -5.45 24.55 -6.55
CA SER A 197 -5.06 23.26 -7.13
C SER A 197 -3.75 22.75 -6.55
N THR A 198 -3.68 21.45 -6.28
CA THR A 198 -2.44 20.76 -5.89
C THR A 198 -1.75 20.26 -7.16
N TYR A 199 -0.44 20.49 -7.30
CA TYR A 199 0.38 19.85 -8.34
C TYR A 199 1.52 19.04 -7.72
N THR A 200 1.88 17.96 -8.43
CA THR A 200 3.10 17.21 -8.11
C THR A 200 4.32 17.88 -8.74
N ARG A 201 5.42 17.92 -7.98
CA ARG A 201 6.70 18.50 -8.35
C ARG A 201 7.84 17.51 -8.22
N ILE A 202 8.81 17.70 -9.11
CA ILE A 202 10.19 17.29 -8.90
C ILE A 202 11.04 18.55 -8.74
N GLY A 203 11.77 18.66 -7.65
CA GLY A 203 12.78 19.69 -7.39
C GLY A 203 14.18 19.12 -7.57
N GLN A 204 15.14 19.93 -8.04
CA GLN A 204 16.56 19.58 -8.13
C GLN A 204 17.42 20.52 -7.30
N LEU A 205 18.56 20.01 -6.85
CA LEU A 205 19.63 20.74 -6.15
C LEU A 205 20.98 20.22 -6.63
N CYS A 206 21.99 21.07 -6.70
CA CYS A 206 23.38 20.63 -6.85
C CYS A 206 23.93 20.22 -5.49
N ARG A 207 24.57 19.04 -5.44
CA ARG A 207 25.11 18.50 -4.19
C ARG A 207 26.15 19.42 -3.55
N ASN A 208 27.00 20.02 -4.37
CA ASN A 208 28.12 20.88 -3.97
C ASN A 208 27.74 22.38 -3.82
N ASP A 209 26.45 22.73 -3.79
CA ASP A 209 26.02 24.12 -3.59
C ASP A 209 26.46 24.64 -2.20
N MET A 210 27.08 25.83 -2.16
CA MET A 210 27.63 26.48 -0.97
C MET A 210 26.85 27.72 -0.54
N GLY A 211 25.72 27.99 -1.21
CA GLY A 211 24.96 29.22 -1.06
C GLY A 211 25.62 30.41 -1.75
N GLY A 212 24.92 31.54 -1.77
CA GLY A 212 25.48 32.75 -2.39
C GLY A 212 26.40 33.52 -1.43
N GLN A 213 27.26 34.37 -2.00
CA GLN A 213 28.26 35.14 -1.24
C GLN A 213 27.65 36.35 -0.51
N ARG A 214 26.70 37.05 -1.15
CA ARG A 214 26.06 38.28 -0.63
C ARG A 214 24.55 38.11 -0.48
N SER A 215 23.92 37.69 -1.56
CA SER A 215 22.51 37.26 -1.61
C SER A 215 22.42 35.74 -1.44
N LEU A 216 21.30 35.23 -0.94
CA LEU A 216 21.10 33.80 -0.68
C LEU A 216 22.22 33.16 0.19
N VAL A 217 22.75 33.90 1.16
CA VAL A 217 23.69 33.35 2.16
C VAL A 217 22.99 32.25 2.95
N ASN A 218 23.63 31.08 3.03
CA ASN A 218 23.06 29.86 3.64
C ASN A 218 21.70 29.44 3.04
N LYS A 219 21.44 29.84 1.79
CA LYS A 219 20.25 29.43 1.02
C LYS A 219 20.67 28.79 -0.30
N TRP A 220 19.86 27.85 -0.80
CA TRP A 220 20.17 27.18 -2.06
C TRP A 220 20.25 28.20 -3.21
N THR A 221 21.24 28.08 -4.07
CA THR A 221 21.35 28.92 -5.29
C THR A 221 20.99 28.15 -6.55
N THR A 222 20.93 26.82 -6.44
CA THR A 222 20.71 25.88 -7.55
C THR A 222 19.35 25.21 -7.52
N PHE A 223 18.46 25.60 -6.58
CA PHE A 223 17.12 25.04 -6.45
C PHE A 223 16.24 25.41 -7.64
N LEU A 224 15.73 24.39 -8.32
CA LEU A 224 14.69 24.52 -9.34
C LEU A 224 13.63 23.44 -9.11
N LYS A 225 12.39 23.70 -9.54
CA LYS A 225 11.30 22.72 -9.54
C LYS A 225 10.51 22.77 -10.84
N THR A 226 9.95 21.64 -11.22
CA THR A 226 9.03 21.55 -12.36
C THR A 226 7.84 20.64 -12.03
N ARG A 227 6.72 20.82 -12.74
CA ARG A 227 5.55 19.95 -12.64
C ARG A 227 5.87 18.58 -13.25
N ILE A 228 5.46 17.52 -12.58
CA ILE A 228 5.45 16.17 -13.14
C ILE A 228 3.99 15.76 -13.36
N ILE A 229 3.67 15.29 -14.56
CA ILE A 229 2.30 14.99 -14.99
C ILE A 229 2.10 13.48 -15.02
N CYS A 230 0.98 13.01 -14.48
CA CYS A 230 0.44 11.69 -14.74
C CYS A 230 -1.04 11.89 -15.11
N SER A 231 -1.39 11.66 -16.38
CA SER A 231 -2.75 11.88 -16.87
C SER A 231 -3.17 10.80 -17.85
N VAL A 232 -4.49 10.61 -17.97
CA VAL A 232 -5.12 9.78 -18.99
C VAL A 232 -5.86 10.73 -19.94
N PRO A 233 -5.55 10.71 -21.25
CA PRO A 233 -6.27 11.54 -22.21
C PRO A 233 -7.71 11.05 -22.38
N GLY A 234 -8.68 11.97 -22.22
CA GLY A 234 -10.10 11.71 -22.40
C GLY A 234 -10.51 11.69 -23.87
N SER A 235 -11.64 11.02 -24.17
CA SER A 235 -12.20 10.95 -25.53
C SER A 235 -12.72 12.29 -26.05
N ASP A 236 -13.05 13.21 -25.15
CA ASP A 236 -13.47 14.59 -25.42
C ASP A 236 -12.27 15.56 -25.52
N GLY A 237 -11.04 15.04 -25.44
CA GLY A 237 -9.80 15.82 -25.44
C GLY A 237 -9.44 16.41 -24.08
N SER A 238 -10.21 16.14 -23.02
CA SER A 238 -9.88 16.58 -21.66
C SER A 238 -9.03 15.53 -20.93
N ASP A 239 -7.88 15.93 -20.41
CA ASP A 239 -7.01 15.03 -19.66
C ASP A 239 -7.52 14.84 -18.22
N THR A 240 -7.61 13.59 -17.77
CA THR A 240 -7.84 13.27 -16.36
C THR A 240 -6.50 13.21 -15.63
N TYR A 241 -6.24 14.18 -14.76
CA TYR A 241 -4.98 14.31 -14.02
C TYR A 241 -5.00 13.57 -12.67
N PHE A 242 -3.86 12.96 -12.35
CA PHE A 242 -3.57 12.35 -11.06
C PHE A 242 -2.48 13.19 -10.38
N ASP A 243 -2.88 14.28 -9.73
CA ASP A 243 -1.93 15.25 -9.16
C ASP A 243 -1.55 14.95 -7.68
N GLU A 244 -2.13 13.91 -7.05
CA GLU A 244 -1.82 13.53 -5.67
C GLU A 244 -0.73 12.45 -5.62
N LEU A 245 0.54 12.86 -5.68
CA LEU A 245 1.67 11.95 -5.49
C LEU A 245 1.62 11.25 -4.12
N ARG A 246 1.85 9.93 -4.13
CA ARG A 246 1.84 9.05 -2.94
C ARG A 246 3.20 8.47 -2.62
N ASP A 247 3.91 7.96 -3.63
CA ASP A 247 5.22 7.33 -3.47
C ASP A 247 6.05 7.41 -4.76
N VAL A 248 7.37 7.27 -4.61
CA VAL A 248 8.34 7.28 -5.70
C VAL A 248 9.41 6.22 -5.46
N PHE A 249 9.67 5.40 -6.47
CA PHE A 249 10.71 4.38 -6.47
C PHE A 249 11.68 4.59 -7.63
N LEU A 250 12.98 4.61 -7.32
CA LEU A 250 14.04 4.69 -8.34
C LEU A 250 14.58 3.31 -8.66
N LEU A 251 14.27 2.84 -9.87
CA LEU A 251 14.84 1.62 -10.41
C LEU A 251 16.19 1.94 -11.07
N GLN A 252 17.28 1.50 -10.43
CA GLN A 252 18.62 1.65 -10.97
C GLN A 252 18.77 0.83 -12.25
N THR A 253 19.28 1.46 -13.31
CA THR A 253 19.62 0.77 -14.55
C THR A 253 21.11 0.41 -14.57
N LYS A 254 21.61 -0.17 -15.68
CA LYS A 254 23.04 -0.42 -15.86
C LYS A 254 23.85 0.89 -15.79
N ASP A 255 23.25 1.99 -16.23
CA ASP A 255 23.80 3.33 -16.12
C ASP A 255 23.21 4.04 -14.89
N ARG A 256 24.05 4.26 -13.88
CA ARG A 256 23.65 4.91 -12.63
C ARG A 256 23.19 6.37 -12.83
N LYS A 257 23.55 6.99 -13.96
CA LYS A 257 23.10 8.33 -14.34
C LYS A 257 21.68 8.33 -14.89
N ASN A 258 21.15 7.17 -15.28
CA ASN A 258 19.84 7.05 -15.90
C ASN A 258 18.96 6.00 -15.20
N PRO A 259 18.61 6.19 -13.90
CA PRO A 259 17.56 5.41 -13.27
C PRO A 259 16.19 5.70 -13.91
N LEU A 260 15.27 4.74 -13.81
CA LEU A 260 13.85 4.96 -14.11
C LEU A 260 13.13 5.38 -12.82
N VAL A 261 12.27 6.39 -12.93
CA VAL A 261 11.48 6.91 -11.81
C VAL A 261 10.07 6.36 -11.93
N TYR A 262 9.70 5.42 -11.06
CA TYR A 262 8.33 4.94 -10.90
C TYR A 262 7.64 5.81 -9.85
N ALA A 263 6.47 6.35 -10.15
CA ALA A 263 5.72 7.16 -9.20
C ALA A 263 4.25 6.77 -9.16
N VAL A 264 3.72 6.73 -7.94
CA VAL A 264 2.33 6.40 -7.63
C VAL A 264 1.55 7.68 -7.39
N PHE A 265 0.42 7.80 -8.08
CA PHE A 265 -0.46 8.95 -7.99
C PHE A 265 -1.87 8.52 -7.62
N SER A 266 -2.59 9.43 -6.97
CA SER A 266 -4.04 9.36 -6.82
C SER A 266 -4.69 10.55 -7.51
N THR A 267 -5.99 10.45 -7.74
CA THR A 267 -6.83 11.59 -8.12
C THR A 267 -6.95 12.58 -6.95
N SER A 268 -7.08 13.87 -7.28
CA SER A 268 -7.33 14.94 -6.30
C SER A 268 -8.82 15.06 -5.94
N SER A 269 -9.71 14.48 -6.75
CA SER A 269 -11.16 14.53 -6.56
C SER A 269 -11.60 13.59 -5.43
N SER A 270 -12.50 14.07 -4.58
CA SER A 270 -13.17 13.24 -3.57
C SER A 270 -14.25 12.32 -4.17
N VAL A 271 -14.75 12.64 -5.36
CA VAL A 271 -15.82 11.90 -6.05
C VAL A 271 -15.23 10.79 -6.90
N PHE A 272 -14.21 11.10 -7.68
CA PHE A 272 -13.53 10.11 -8.52
C PHE A 272 -12.30 9.60 -7.80
N LYS A 273 -12.36 8.37 -7.29
CA LYS A 273 -11.21 7.67 -6.73
C LYS A 273 -10.52 6.88 -7.82
N GLY A 274 -9.28 7.25 -8.12
CA GLY A 274 -8.42 6.51 -9.03
C GLY A 274 -6.98 6.55 -8.56
N SER A 275 -6.24 5.50 -8.87
CA SER A 275 -4.79 5.43 -8.63
C SER A 275 -4.08 5.01 -9.90
N ALA A 276 -2.90 5.59 -10.14
CA ALA A 276 -2.13 5.39 -11.34
C ALA A 276 -0.64 5.23 -11.00
N VAL A 277 0.07 4.42 -11.79
CA VAL A 277 1.54 4.34 -11.78
C VAL A 277 2.04 4.92 -13.09
N CYS A 278 2.96 5.88 -13.01
CA CYS A 278 3.62 6.50 -14.15
C CYS A 278 5.14 6.30 -14.05
N ILE A 279 5.80 6.14 -15.20
CA ILE A 279 7.25 5.95 -15.29
C ILE A 279 7.87 7.16 -15.99
N TYR A 280 8.97 7.69 -15.45
CA TYR A 280 9.67 8.84 -16.03
C TYR A 280 11.15 8.51 -16.27
N THR A 281 11.71 9.13 -17.30
CA THR A 281 13.13 9.00 -17.64
C THR A 281 13.91 10.22 -17.15
N MET A 282 15.17 10.01 -16.77
CA MET A 282 16.05 11.14 -16.43
C MET A 282 16.29 12.08 -17.62
N ASN A 283 16.20 11.58 -18.86
CA ASN A 283 16.35 12.43 -20.04
C ASN A 283 15.23 13.48 -20.15
N ASP A 284 13.98 13.08 -19.91
CA ASP A 284 12.83 14.00 -19.93
C ASP A 284 12.87 14.98 -18.74
N ILE A 285 13.29 14.49 -17.57
CA ILE A 285 13.51 15.32 -16.37
C ILE A 285 14.56 16.41 -16.67
N ARG A 286 15.73 16.04 -17.21
CA ARG A 286 16.78 16.99 -17.59
C ARG A 286 16.29 17.98 -18.63
N ARG A 287 15.55 17.52 -19.64
CA ARG A 287 14.98 18.39 -20.68
C ARG A 287 14.05 19.46 -20.09
N ALA A 288 13.24 19.11 -19.08
CA ALA A 288 12.39 20.08 -18.40
C ALA A 288 13.20 21.13 -17.63
N PHE A 289 14.24 20.73 -16.89
CA PHE A 289 15.13 21.66 -16.18
C PHE A 289 16.01 22.49 -17.11
N LEU A 290 16.30 22.00 -18.32
CA LEU A 290 16.93 22.75 -19.39
C LEU A 290 15.93 23.57 -20.23
N GLY A 291 14.62 23.49 -19.94
CA GLY A 291 13.56 24.27 -20.60
C GLY A 291 13.44 25.71 -20.10
N PRO A 292 12.50 26.51 -20.63
CA PRO A 292 12.29 27.88 -20.19
C PRO A 292 11.83 27.96 -18.73
N PHE A 293 12.25 29.01 -18.03
CA PHE A 293 11.75 29.33 -16.69
C PHE A 293 10.30 29.82 -16.78
N ALA A 294 9.50 29.50 -15.78
CA ALA A 294 8.17 30.08 -15.64
C ALA A 294 8.29 31.46 -15.03
N HIS A 295 7.53 32.40 -15.59
CA HIS A 295 7.60 33.81 -15.20
C HIS A 295 6.19 34.41 -15.15
N LYS A 296 5.96 35.28 -14.17
CA LYS A 296 4.68 35.95 -13.95
C LYS A 296 4.92 37.47 -13.97
N GLU A 297 4.97 38.02 -15.17
CA GLU A 297 5.10 39.47 -15.42
C GLU A 297 4.45 39.80 -16.77
N GLY A 298 3.98 41.03 -16.93
CA GLY A 298 3.24 41.49 -18.11
C GLY A 298 1.78 41.88 -17.78
N PRO A 299 1.06 42.50 -18.73
CA PRO A 299 -0.21 43.19 -18.48
C PRO A 299 -1.32 42.27 -17.94
N ASN A 300 -1.28 40.97 -18.26
CA ASN A 300 -2.29 40.00 -17.87
C ASN A 300 -1.94 39.23 -16.59
N TYR A 301 -0.75 39.42 -16.00
CA TYR A 301 -0.28 38.70 -14.80
C TYR A 301 -0.44 37.17 -14.85
N GLN A 302 -0.31 36.59 -16.04
CA GLN A 302 -0.37 35.14 -16.27
C GLN A 302 1.02 34.52 -16.24
N TRP A 303 1.09 33.22 -15.92
CA TRP A 303 2.33 32.47 -15.98
C TRP A 303 2.65 32.09 -17.42
N VAL A 304 3.82 32.53 -17.89
CA VAL A 304 4.29 32.38 -19.28
C VAL A 304 5.74 31.90 -19.30
N PRO A 305 6.24 31.33 -20.41
CA PRO A 305 7.65 31.02 -20.55
C PRO A 305 8.47 32.31 -20.62
N PHE A 306 9.49 32.42 -19.77
CA PHE A 306 10.40 33.56 -19.73
C PHE A 306 11.11 33.74 -21.08
N GLN A 307 10.90 34.89 -21.73
CA GLN A 307 11.49 35.24 -23.03
C GLN A 307 12.73 36.16 -22.91
N GLY A 308 13.04 36.65 -21.71
CA GLY A 308 14.17 37.54 -21.49
C GLY A 308 15.52 36.82 -21.56
N LYS A 309 16.60 37.59 -21.42
CA LYS A 309 17.96 37.04 -21.36
C LYS A 309 18.18 36.29 -20.05
N VAL A 310 18.46 35.00 -20.13
CA VAL A 310 18.89 34.18 -18.99
C VAL A 310 20.38 34.46 -18.70
N PRO A 311 20.77 34.75 -17.44
CA PRO A 311 22.16 35.06 -17.10
C PRO A 311 23.06 33.81 -17.15
N TYR A 312 24.38 34.02 -17.19
CA TYR A 312 25.40 32.97 -17.23
C TYR A 312 26.27 32.97 -15.96
N PRO A 313 26.57 31.81 -15.33
CA PRO A 313 26.10 30.48 -15.69
C PRO A 313 24.59 30.35 -15.50
N ARG A 314 23.99 29.43 -16.24
CA ARG A 314 22.54 29.26 -16.22
C ARG A 314 22.09 28.84 -14.81
N PRO A 315 21.10 29.53 -14.20
CA PRO A 315 20.54 29.14 -12.91
C PRO A 315 20.15 27.66 -12.87
N GLY A 316 20.57 26.96 -11.81
CA GLY A 316 20.41 25.51 -11.66
C GLY A 316 21.57 24.64 -12.19
N MET A 317 22.58 25.24 -12.84
CA MET A 317 23.85 24.56 -13.13
C MET A 317 24.70 24.41 -11.88
N CYS A 318 25.40 23.28 -11.77
CA CYS A 318 26.33 23.02 -10.67
C CYS A 318 27.69 23.67 -10.97
N PRO A 319 28.39 24.25 -9.97
CA PRO A 319 29.76 24.68 -10.16
C PRO A 319 30.62 23.44 -10.38
N SER A 320 31.25 23.33 -11.55
CA SER A 320 31.94 22.11 -11.97
C SER A 320 32.96 22.42 -13.05
N LYS A 321 34.08 21.71 -13.01
CA LYS A 321 35.16 21.79 -14.00
C LYS A 321 34.76 21.23 -15.37
N THR A 322 33.69 20.43 -15.44
CA THR A 322 33.23 19.77 -16.68
C THR A 322 32.53 20.76 -17.62
N PHE A 323 31.75 21.69 -17.08
CA PHE A 323 30.84 22.55 -17.86
C PHE A 323 30.89 24.04 -17.46
N GLY A 324 31.73 24.43 -16.50
CA GLY A 324 31.77 25.78 -15.96
C GLY A 324 33.16 26.28 -15.61
N SER A 325 33.27 27.60 -15.46
CA SER A 325 34.47 28.33 -15.03
C SER A 325 34.51 28.59 -13.52
N PHE A 326 33.52 28.10 -12.76
CA PHE A 326 33.34 28.41 -11.34
C PHE A 326 33.57 27.19 -10.47
N GLU A 327 34.41 27.34 -9.45
CA GLU A 327 34.70 26.29 -8.46
C GLU A 327 33.64 26.19 -7.35
N SER A 328 32.84 27.24 -7.15
CA SER A 328 31.81 27.30 -6.10
C SER A 328 30.67 28.24 -6.48
N THR A 329 29.46 27.98 -5.96
CA THR A 329 28.30 28.86 -6.13
C THR A 329 28.48 30.23 -5.47
N LYS A 330 29.41 30.36 -4.51
CA LYS A 330 29.82 31.66 -3.96
C LYS A 330 30.48 32.57 -5.00
N GLY A 331 31.05 32.00 -6.06
CA GLY A 331 31.63 32.75 -7.16
C GLY A 331 30.61 33.16 -8.23
N PHE A 332 29.34 32.77 -8.10
CA PHE A 332 28.33 33.13 -9.10
C PHE A 332 28.04 34.64 -9.09
N PRO A 333 27.88 35.26 -10.28
CA PRO A 333 27.47 36.66 -10.40
C PRO A 333 26.15 37.00 -9.69
N ASP A 334 26.02 38.24 -9.21
CA ASP A 334 24.85 38.70 -8.46
C ASP A 334 23.54 38.62 -9.29
N ASP A 335 23.60 38.81 -10.61
CA ASP A 335 22.45 38.68 -11.51
C ASP A 335 21.95 37.23 -11.65
N VAL A 336 22.87 36.25 -11.65
CA VAL A 336 22.54 34.81 -11.62
C VAL A 336 21.85 34.45 -10.31
N ILE A 337 22.39 34.89 -9.18
CA ILE A 337 21.81 34.64 -7.85
C ILE A 337 20.43 35.28 -7.72
N GLN A 338 20.29 36.53 -8.17
CA GLN A 338 19.02 37.24 -8.16
C GLN A 338 18.01 36.56 -9.09
N PHE A 339 18.42 36.09 -10.28
CA PHE A 339 17.52 35.38 -11.17
C PHE A 339 17.03 34.07 -10.55
N ALA A 340 17.94 33.25 -10.01
CA ALA A 340 17.63 31.98 -9.37
C ALA A 340 16.62 32.17 -8.22
N ARG A 341 16.79 33.24 -7.44
CA ARG A 341 15.89 33.59 -6.34
C ARG A 341 14.45 33.81 -6.76
N HIS A 342 14.24 34.46 -7.91
CA HIS A 342 12.91 34.88 -8.38
C HIS A 342 12.28 33.88 -9.37
N HIS A 343 13.06 32.96 -9.94
CA HIS A 343 12.62 32.00 -10.97
C HIS A 343 12.92 30.54 -10.61
N PRO A 344 12.45 30.01 -9.46
CA PRO A 344 12.67 28.61 -9.11
C PRO A 344 11.80 27.62 -9.92
N LEU A 345 10.72 28.07 -10.57
CA LEU A 345 9.78 27.22 -11.30
C LEU A 345 10.13 27.14 -12.80
N MET A 346 10.17 25.93 -13.36
CA MET A 346 10.29 25.71 -14.80
C MET A 346 8.91 25.69 -15.47
N PHE A 347 8.83 26.18 -16.70
CA PHE A 347 7.56 26.25 -17.45
C PHE A 347 7.17 24.89 -18.06
N ASN A 348 8.14 24.15 -18.60
CA ASN A 348 7.87 22.85 -19.23
C ASN A 348 7.68 21.75 -18.17
N PRO A 349 6.58 20.99 -18.21
CA PRO A 349 6.38 19.85 -17.32
C PRO A 349 7.16 18.60 -17.79
N VAL A 350 7.26 17.62 -16.90
CA VAL A 350 7.77 16.27 -17.21
C VAL A 350 6.58 15.33 -17.45
N TYR A 351 6.54 14.72 -18.63
CA TYR A 351 5.54 13.70 -18.99
C TYR A 351 6.08 12.28 -18.77
N PRO A 352 5.20 11.30 -18.52
CA PRO A 352 5.62 9.92 -18.34
C PRO A 352 5.96 9.28 -19.69
N LEU A 353 6.64 8.14 -19.66
CA LEU A 353 6.84 7.28 -20.82
C LEU A 353 5.50 7.03 -21.52
N ASN A 354 5.49 7.15 -22.84
CA ASN A 354 4.30 7.02 -23.68
C ASN A 354 3.14 7.98 -23.34
N ARG A 355 3.40 9.03 -22.54
CA ARG A 355 2.42 10.05 -22.09
C ARG A 355 1.17 9.49 -21.42
N ARG A 356 1.26 8.31 -20.81
CA ARG A 356 0.14 7.64 -20.13
C ARG A 356 0.64 6.81 -18.94
N PRO A 357 -0.24 6.42 -17.99
CA PRO A 357 0.13 5.51 -16.91
C PRO A 357 0.50 4.12 -17.44
N VAL A 358 1.43 3.44 -16.76
CA VAL A 358 1.74 2.02 -16.99
C VAL A 358 0.75 1.09 -16.30
N PHE A 359 0.10 1.56 -15.23
CA PHE A 359 -0.93 0.83 -14.52
C PHE A 359 -1.99 1.81 -13.99
N LEU A 360 -3.26 1.46 -14.15
CA LEU A 360 -4.39 2.29 -13.77
C LEU A 360 -5.46 1.43 -13.08
N ARG A 361 -5.96 1.92 -11.94
CA ARG A 361 -7.16 1.38 -11.29
C ARG A 361 -8.12 2.51 -10.94
N THR A 362 -9.31 2.41 -11.49
CA THR A 362 -10.47 3.29 -11.24
C THR A 362 -11.63 2.43 -10.77
N ASN A 363 -12.60 3.04 -10.09
CA ASN A 363 -13.80 2.35 -9.59
C ASN A 363 -13.53 1.18 -8.62
N VAL A 364 -12.36 1.16 -8.00
CA VAL A 364 -12.01 0.26 -6.91
C VAL A 364 -12.15 0.99 -5.58
N ASP A 365 -12.36 0.23 -4.50
CA ASP A 365 -12.59 0.79 -3.18
C ASP A 365 -11.31 1.02 -2.35
N TYR A 366 -10.15 0.80 -2.97
CA TYR A 366 -8.83 1.05 -2.43
C TYR A 366 -8.05 2.10 -3.25
N SER A 367 -7.03 2.69 -2.63
CA SER A 367 -6.06 3.57 -3.28
C SER A 367 -4.64 3.06 -3.14
N PHE A 368 -3.79 3.32 -4.13
CA PHE A 368 -2.37 2.96 -4.06
C PHE A 368 -1.66 3.85 -3.04
N THR A 369 -0.74 3.27 -2.29
CA THR A 369 -0.01 3.94 -1.21
C THR A 369 1.49 3.96 -1.46
N GLN A 370 2.10 2.81 -1.77
CA GLN A 370 3.54 2.66 -1.99
C GLN A 370 3.83 1.69 -3.12
N ILE A 371 5.04 1.78 -3.67
CA ILE A 371 5.53 0.90 -4.73
C ILE A 371 6.96 0.45 -4.49
N ALA A 372 7.22 -0.83 -4.76
CA ALA A 372 8.56 -1.35 -4.95
C ALA A 372 8.64 -2.05 -6.31
N VAL A 373 9.76 -1.90 -7.01
CA VAL A 373 9.94 -2.51 -8.34
C VAL A 373 11.16 -3.44 -8.34
N ASP A 374 10.99 -4.62 -8.92
CA ASP A 374 12.08 -5.55 -9.18
C ASP A 374 12.23 -5.85 -10.67
N ARG A 375 13.46 -5.78 -11.18
CA ARG A 375 13.82 -6.16 -12.53
C ARG A 375 14.28 -7.61 -12.54
N VAL A 376 13.47 -8.48 -13.12
CA VAL A 376 13.62 -9.94 -13.09
C VAL A 376 13.96 -10.45 -14.49
N GLY A 377 14.94 -11.33 -14.59
CA GLY A 377 15.20 -12.08 -15.83
C GLY A 377 14.24 -13.26 -15.97
N ALA A 378 13.65 -13.41 -17.14
CA ALA A 378 12.78 -14.51 -17.57
C ALA A 378 13.36 -15.17 -18.84
N ALA A 379 12.72 -16.24 -19.32
CA ALA A 379 13.16 -16.97 -20.52
C ALA A 379 13.16 -16.12 -21.80
N ASP A 380 12.26 -15.14 -21.89
CA ASP A 380 11.99 -14.30 -23.04
C ASP A 380 12.48 -12.85 -22.88
N GLY A 381 13.04 -12.48 -21.74
CA GLY A 381 13.55 -11.12 -21.53
C GLY A 381 13.69 -10.71 -20.08
N HIS A 382 13.66 -9.40 -19.84
CA HIS A 382 13.62 -8.84 -18.49
C HIS A 382 12.29 -8.13 -18.27
N TYR A 383 11.74 -8.28 -17.08
CA TYR A 383 10.46 -7.69 -16.69
C TYR A 383 10.62 -6.85 -15.43
N ASP A 384 9.96 -5.69 -15.41
CA ASP A 384 9.84 -4.86 -14.22
C ASP A 384 8.55 -5.28 -13.49
N VAL A 385 8.71 -5.98 -12.37
CA VAL A 385 7.62 -6.43 -11.50
C VAL A 385 7.36 -5.38 -10.43
N MET A 386 6.16 -4.81 -10.46
CA MET A 386 5.69 -3.79 -9.52
C MET A 386 4.93 -4.45 -8.37
N PHE A 387 5.35 -4.18 -7.14
CA PHE A 387 4.64 -4.51 -5.91
C PHE A 387 4.01 -3.23 -5.37
N ILE A 388 2.68 -3.13 -5.41
CA ILE A 388 1.94 -1.92 -5.08
C ILE A 388 1.11 -2.16 -3.83
N GLY A 389 1.36 -1.39 -2.76
CA GLY A 389 0.59 -1.46 -1.53
C GLY A 389 -0.68 -0.62 -1.60
N THR A 390 -1.76 -1.07 -0.98
CA THR A 390 -3.03 -0.34 -0.91
C THR A 390 -3.35 0.19 0.49
N ASP A 391 -4.26 1.15 0.56
CA ASP A 391 -4.76 1.68 1.83
C ASP A 391 -5.65 0.69 2.63
N LYS A 392 -6.02 -0.44 2.01
CA LYS A 392 -6.75 -1.55 2.63
C LYS A 392 -5.87 -2.68 3.17
N GLY A 393 -4.56 -2.60 2.98
CA GLY A 393 -3.67 -3.65 3.46
C GLY A 393 -3.39 -4.77 2.47
N THR A 394 -3.75 -4.59 1.20
CA THR A 394 -3.44 -5.51 0.11
C THR A 394 -2.15 -5.10 -0.62
N VAL A 395 -1.45 -6.09 -1.16
CA VAL A 395 -0.30 -5.92 -2.06
C VAL A 395 -0.67 -6.49 -3.41
N LEU A 396 -0.58 -5.66 -4.45
CA LEU A 396 -0.79 -6.02 -5.83
C LEU A 396 0.56 -6.33 -6.48
N LYS A 397 0.65 -7.47 -7.17
CA LYS A 397 1.81 -7.84 -8.00
C LYS A 397 1.45 -7.63 -9.47
N VAL A 398 2.11 -6.69 -10.12
CA VAL A 398 1.75 -6.23 -11.46
C VAL A 398 2.98 -6.26 -12.37
N ILE A 399 2.79 -6.66 -13.62
CA ILE A 399 3.79 -6.49 -14.69
C ILE A 399 3.18 -5.72 -15.86
N SER A 400 4.02 -5.12 -16.67
CA SER A 400 3.62 -4.54 -17.96
C SER A 400 4.30 -5.29 -19.09
N VAL A 401 3.52 -5.79 -20.03
CA VAL A 401 3.96 -6.70 -21.11
C VAL A 401 3.56 -6.11 -22.46
N PRO A 402 4.46 -6.07 -23.46
CA PRO A 402 4.10 -5.60 -24.80
C PRO A 402 3.16 -6.59 -25.49
N LYS A 403 2.00 -6.13 -25.98
CA LYS A 403 1.07 -6.90 -26.81
C LYS A 403 1.64 -7.09 -28.21
N GLU A 404 1.32 -6.17 -29.12
CA GLU A 404 1.71 -6.26 -30.53
C GLU A 404 2.95 -5.40 -30.85
N SER A 405 3.09 -4.27 -30.15
CA SER A 405 4.22 -3.35 -30.31
C SER A 405 4.70 -2.82 -28.97
N TRP A 406 5.91 -2.28 -28.90
CA TRP A 406 6.42 -1.60 -27.70
C TRP A 406 5.61 -0.34 -27.32
N ASN A 407 4.76 0.14 -28.23
CA ASN A 407 3.86 1.25 -28.00
C ASN A 407 2.49 0.80 -27.48
N ASP A 408 2.21 -0.50 -27.41
CA ASP A 408 0.98 -1.07 -26.87
C ASP A 408 1.32 -2.07 -25.76
N MET A 409 1.19 -1.58 -24.52
CA MET A 409 1.59 -2.30 -23.31
C MET A 409 0.33 -2.71 -22.57
N GLU A 410 0.23 -3.98 -22.24
CA GLU A 410 -0.81 -4.56 -21.39
C GLU A 410 -0.32 -4.59 -19.94
N ASP A 411 -1.15 -4.09 -19.02
CA ASP A 411 -0.96 -4.28 -17.59
C ASP A 411 -1.57 -5.61 -17.13
N LEU A 412 -0.80 -6.41 -16.41
CA LEU A 412 -1.25 -7.70 -15.88
C LEU A 412 -1.14 -7.69 -14.36
N LEU A 413 -2.28 -7.80 -13.69
CA LEU A 413 -2.36 -8.11 -12.27
C LEU A 413 -2.17 -9.62 -12.09
N LEU A 414 -1.00 -10.01 -11.58
CA LEU A 414 -0.63 -11.41 -11.38
C LEU A 414 -1.15 -11.96 -10.05
N GLU A 415 -1.17 -11.12 -9.02
CA GLU A 415 -1.53 -11.52 -7.67
C GLU A 415 -2.10 -10.35 -6.88
N GLU A 416 -3.12 -10.62 -6.07
CA GLU A 416 -3.60 -9.73 -5.01
C GLU A 416 -3.51 -10.48 -3.68
N LEU A 417 -2.74 -9.92 -2.74
CA LEU A 417 -2.47 -10.52 -1.44
C LEU A 417 -2.90 -9.58 -0.32
N GLU A 418 -3.90 -9.98 0.46
CA GLU A 418 -4.22 -9.31 1.73
C GLU A 418 -3.17 -9.67 2.78
N VAL A 419 -2.39 -8.68 3.23
CA VAL A 419 -1.31 -8.87 4.21
C VAL A 419 -1.72 -8.32 5.57
N PHE A 420 -2.37 -7.16 5.58
CA PHE A 420 -2.92 -6.50 6.76
C PHE A 420 -4.35 -6.08 6.50
N LYS A 421 -5.07 -5.68 7.55
CA LYS A 421 -6.38 -5.01 7.43
C LYS A 421 -6.26 -3.48 7.34
N VAL A 422 -5.04 -2.93 7.24
CA VAL A 422 -4.73 -1.48 7.26
C VAL A 422 -3.45 -1.15 6.45
N ARG A 423 -3.30 0.11 6.02
CA ARG A 423 -2.25 0.75 5.17
C ARG A 423 -0.85 0.16 5.27
N VAL A 424 -0.17 0.11 4.12
CA VAL A 424 1.04 -0.70 3.97
C VAL A 424 2.27 0.03 3.44
N PRO A 425 3.36 0.15 4.24
CA PRO A 425 4.68 0.43 3.69
C PRO A 425 5.36 -0.79 3.05
N ILE A 426 6.03 -0.62 1.92
CA ILE A 426 6.74 -1.70 1.21
C ILE A 426 8.24 -1.40 1.14
N ASN A 427 9.09 -2.36 1.51
CA ASN A 427 10.54 -2.30 1.37
C ASN A 427 11.09 -3.58 0.72
N ARG A 428 12.20 -3.49 -0.01
CA ARG A 428 12.79 -4.59 -0.77
C ARG A 428 14.13 -5.02 -0.18
N SER A 429 14.25 -6.31 0.07
CA SER A 429 15.50 -7.09 0.05
C SER A 429 15.28 -8.36 -0.80
N GLN A 430 15.92 -9.51 -0.56
CA GLN A 430 15.57 -10.76 -1.27
C GLN A 430 14.10 -11.20 -1.05
N GLN A 431 13.39 -10.49 -0.18
CA GLN A 431 12.00 -10.65 0.23
C GLN A 431 11.31 -9.26 0.20
N LEU A 432 9.98 -9.27 0.16
CA LEU A 432 9.16 -8.06 0.27
C LEU A 432 8.81 -7.84 1.75
N TYR A 433 9.17 -6.70 2.32
CA TYR A 433 8.71 -6.31 3.65
C TYR A 433 7.55 -5.35 3.55
N VAL A 434 6.52 -5.63 4.32
CA VAL A 434 5.21 -5.02 4.24
C VAL A 434 4.88 -4.57 5.65
N GLY A 435 4.82 -3.28 5.94
CA GLY A 435 4.43 -2.79 7.27
C GLY A 435 2.99 -2.34 7.32
N SER A 436 2.51 -1.92 8.48
CA SER A 436 1.28 -1.18 8.70
C SER A 436 1.33 -0.52 10.08
N ASP A 437 0.27 0.20 10.47
CA ASP A 437 0.11 0.67 11.85
C ASP A 437 -0.03 -0.49 12.86
N THR A 438 -0.41 -1.69 12.38
CA THR A 438 -0.57 -2.89 13.21
C THR A 438 0.68 -3.77 13.30
N GLY A 439 1.61 -3.72 12.34
CA GLY A 439 2.73 -4.68 12.33
C GLY A 439 3.60 -4.64 11.10
N LEU A 440 4.51 -5.62 11.01
CA LEU A 440 5.39 -5.86 9.87
C LEU A 440 5.28 -7.33 9.45
N ALA A 441 5.20 -7.57 8.15
CA ALA A 441 5.11 -8.88 7.52
C ALA A 441 6.19 -9.02 6.45
N GLN A 442 6.73 -10.23 6.33
CA GLN A 442 7.66 -10.60 5.28
C GLN A 442 6.91 -11.47 4.26
N VAL A 443 6.96 -11.08 3.00
CA VAL A 443 6.22 -11.69 1.90
C VAL A 443 7.20 -12.17 0.82
N PRO A 444 7.14 -13.45 0.40
CA PRO A 444 7.91 -13.94 -0.73
C PRO A 444 7.58 -13.22 -2.04
N LEU A 445 8.61 -12.88 -2.82
CA LEU A 445 8.45 -12.26 -4.15
C LEU A 445 7.74 -13.18 -5.15
N HIS A 446 7.78 -14.49 -4.90
CA HIS A 446 7.15 -15.50 -5.75
C HIS A 446 6.53 -16.61 -4.91
N ARG A 447 5.42 -17.15 -5.39
CA ARG A 447 4.70 -18.28 -4.77
C ARG A 447 4.36 -19.35 -5.80
N CYS A 448 5.33 -19.69 -6.66
CA CYS A 448 5.14 -20.55 -7.83
C CYS A 448 4.43 -21.89 -7.54
N SER A 449 4.62 -22.46 -6.34
CA SER A 449 3.95 -23.69 -5.92
C SER A 449 2.42 -23.58 -5.90
N ILE A 450 1.85 -22.38 -5.78
CA ILE A 450 0.39 -22.15 -5.83
C ILE A 450 -0.17 -22.53 -7.20
N TYR A 451 0.58 -22.28 -8.28
CA TYR A 451 0.18 -22.66 -9.63
C TYR A 451 0.20 -24.19 -9.84
N GLY A 452 0.75 -24.96 -8.90
CA GLY A 452 0.54 -26.40 -8.81
C GLY A 452 1.40 -27.23 -9.77
N LYS A 453 0.83 -28.36 -10.20
CA LYS A 453 1.52 -29.39 -10.98
C LYS A 453 1.09 -29.44 -12.44
N ALA A 454 0.26 -28.51 -12.92
CA ALA A 454 -0.12 -28.49 -14.32
C ALA A 454 0.75 -27.50 -15.11
N CYS A 455 1.30 -27.96 -16.24
CA CYS A 455 2.06 -27.09 -17.15
C CYS A 455 1.23 -25.88 -17.56
N ALA A 456 -0.04 -26.09 -17.92
CA ALA A 456 -0.93 -25.02 -18.35
C ALA A 456 -1.18 -23.97 -17.25
N GLU A 457 -1.40 -24.40 -16.00
CA GLU A 457 -1.57 -23.47 -14.86
C GLU A 457 -0.31 -22.63 -14.62
N CYS A 458 0.88 -23.22 -14.78
CA CYS A 458 2.15 -22.49 -14.64
C CYS A 458 2.40 -21.50 -15.80
N CYS A 459 1.99 -21.87 -17.02
CA CYS A 459 2.10 -21.02 -18.20
C CYS A 459 1.17 -19.81 -18.12
N LEU A 460 -0.11 -20.03 -17.81
CA LEU A 460 -1.13 -18.99 -17.67
C LEU A 460 -0.83 -18.00 -16.55
N ALA A 461 -0.08 -18.44 -15.53
CA ALA A 461 0.33 -17.54 -14.45
C ALA A 461 1.13 -16.33 -14.92
N ARG A 462 1.85 -16.44 -16.06
CA ARG A 462 2.69 -15.37 -16.66
C ARG A 462 3.63 -14.68 -15.66
N ASP A 463 3.97 -15.33 -14.55
CA ASP A 463 4.82 -14.79 -13.50
C ASP A 463 6.29 -14.94 -13.91
N PRO A 464 7.05 -13.84 -14.09
CA PRO A 464 8.46 -13.90 -14.49
C PRO A 464 9.35 -14.69 -13.54
N TYR A 465 8.94 -14.82 -12.27
CA TYR A 465 9.66 -15.61 -11.29
C TYR A 465 9.39 -17.12 -11.40
N CYS A 466 8.42 -17.56 -12.19
CA CYS A 466 7.93 -18.93 -12.20
C CYS A 466 8.06 -19.59 -13.57
N ALA A 467 8.47 -20.87 -13.58
CA ALA A 467 8.59 -21.67 -14.78
C ALA A 467 8.22 -23.13 -14.50
N TRP A 468 7.62 -23.77 -15.49
CA TRP A 468 7.35 -25.21 -15.46
C TRP A 468 8.66 -25.97 -15.57
N ASP A 469 8.91 -26.95 -14.71
CA ASP A 469 10.17 -27.73 -14.75
C ASP A 469 10.05 -29.15 -15.32
N GLY A 470 8.86 -29.51 -15.80
CA GLY A 470 8.49 -30.85 -16.24
C GLY A 470 7.67 -31.63 -15.19
N THR A 471 7.58 -31.15 -13.95
CA THR A 471 6.84 -31.82 -12.86
C THR A 471 5.97 -30.89 -12.03
N SER A 472 6.42 -29.65 -11.80
CA SER A 472 5.68 -28.65 -11.04
C SER A 472 6.08 -27.23 -11.47
N CYS A 473 5.25 -26.26 -11.09
CA CYS A 473 5.61 -24.86 -11.26
C CYS A 473 6.61 -24.45 -10.17
N THR A 474 7.82 -24.07 -10.59
CA THR A 474 8.94 -23.77 -9.68
C THR A 474 9.56 -22.42 -10.00
N ARG A 475 10.47 -21.94 -9.15
CA ARG A 475 11.20 -20.70 -9.40
C ARG A 475 12.00 -20.81 -10.70
N TYR A 476 11.90 -19.80 -11.56
CA TYR A 476 12.76 -19.62 -12.71
C TYR A 476 14.20 -19.40 -12.25
N LEU A 477 15.12 -20.21 -12.78
CA LEU A 477 16.55 -20.05 -12.58
C LEU A 477 17.23 -19.99 -13.95
N PRO A 478 17.96 -18.91 -14.25
CA PRO A 478 18.71 -18.81 -15.50
C PRO A 478 19.79 -19.90 -15.57
N ASN A 479 20.10 -20.39 -16.78
CA ASN A 479 21.21 -21.31 -17.08
C ASN A 479 21.16 -22.74 -16.49
N THR A 480 20.00 -23.27 -16.14
CA THR A 480 19.89 -24.71 -15.84
C THR A 480 19.73 -25.53 -17.11
N LYS A 481 20.58 -26.55 -17.35
CA LYS A 481 20.49 -27.49 -18.49
C LYS A 481 19.26 -28.44 -18.43
N ARG A 482 18.15 -28.05 -17.81
CA ARG A 482 16.94 -28.87 -17.76
C ARG A 482 16.18 -28.70 -19.08
N ARG A 483 16.19 -29.74 -19.93
CA ARG A 483 15.48 -29.79 -21.23
C ARG A 483 13.97 -29.52 -21.15
N PHE A 484 13.37 -29.59 -19.96
CA PHE A 484 11.93 -29.48 -19.75
C PHE A 484 11.49 -28.18 -19.10
N ARG A 485 12.38 -27.20 -18.92
CA ARG A 485 12.00 -25.91 -18.33
C ARG A 485 11.28 -25.04 -19.36
N ARG A 486 10.06 -24.62 -19.07
CA ARG A 486 9.20 -23.87 -19.99
C ARG A 486 8.58 -22.65 -19.29
N GLN A 487 8.65 -21.49 -19.94
CA GLN A 487 8.09 -20.24 -19.46
C GLN A 487 7.74 -19.36 -20.67
N ASP A 488 6.57 -18.76 -20.64
CA ASP A 488 6.13 -17.76 -21.62
C ASP A 488 5.39 -16.65 -20.87
N VAL A 489 6.13 -15.60 -20.47
CA VAL A 489 5.54 -14.45 -19.77
C VAL A 489 4.76 -13.59 -20.77
N ARG A 490 5.33 -13.40 -21.98
CA ARG A 490 4.79 -12.47 -22.96
C ARG A 490 3.41 -12.87 -23.48
N ASN A 491 3.22 -14.11 -23.91
CA ASN A 491 1.93 -14.52 -24.51
C ASN A 491 1.14 -15.42 -23.56
N GLY A 492 1.82 -16.22 -22.75
CA GLY A 492 1.20 -17.15 -21.82
C GLY A 492 0.40 -18.24 -22.51
N ASP A 493 0.81 -18.73 -23.69
CA ASP A 493 0.04 -19.71 -24.47
C ASP A 493 0.36 -21.17 -24.10
N PRO A 494 -0.56 -21.90 -23.44
CA PRO A 494 -0.33 -23.28 -23.07
C PRO A 494 -0.35 -24.25 -24.26
N ASN A 495 -1.00 -23.90 -25.37
CA ASN A 495 -1.15 -24.82 -26.50
C ASN A 495 0.19 -25.12 -27.17
N THR A 496 1.04 -24.10 -27.28
CA THR A 496 2.40 -24.20 -27.81
C THR A 496 3.40 -24.65 -26.75
N LEU A 497 3.28 -24.14 -25.52
CA LEU A 497 4.26 -24.40 -24.47
C LEU A 497 4.08 -25.78 -23.81
N CYS A 498 2.86 -26.29 -23.71
CA CYS A 498 2.53 -27.51 -22.96
C CYS A 498 2.13 -28.71 -23.86
N SER A 499 2.34 -28.62 -25.17
CA SER A 499 2.04 -29.73 -26.09
C SER A 499 2.80 -30.99 -25.66
N GLY A 500 2.05 -32.06 -25.36
CA GLY A 500 2.58 -33.36 -24.91
C GLY A 500 2.39 -33.70 -23.42
N ASP A 501 1.93 -32.76 -22.58
CA ASP A 501 1.65 -33.01 -21.15
C ASP A 501 0.13 -33.21 -20.86
N HIS A 502 -0.69 -33.30 -21.91
CA HIS A 502 -2.17 -33.35 -21.84
C HIS A 502 -2.74 -34.57 -21.09
N HIS A 503 -1.93 -35.58 -20.77
CA HIS A 503 -2.42 -36.89 -20.30
C HIS A 503 -2.14 -37.22 -18.82
N LYS A 504 -1.64 -36.27 -18.01
CA LYS A 504 -1.32 -36.55 -16.59
C LYS A 504 -2.15 -35.80 -15.55
N HIS A 505 -2.99 -34.84 -15.95
CA HIS A 505 -3.83 -34.11 -15.00
C HIS A 505 -5.21 -34.76 -14.86
N ARG A 506 -5.34 -35.56 -13.81
CA ARG A 506 -6.65 -36.02 -13.34
C ARG A 506 -7.42 -34.82 -12.79
N VAL A 507 -8.53 -34.48 -13.42
CA VAL A 507 -9.45 -33.44 -12.94
C VAL A 507 -9.86 -33.79 -11.51
N ALA A 508 -9.83 -32.80 -10.62
CA ALA A 508 -10.28 -33.01 -9.25
C ALA A 508 -11.78 -33.34 -9.26
N GLU A 509 -12.20 -34.35 -8.52
CA GLU A 509 -13.61 -34.73 -8.37
C GLU A 509 -14.04 -34.55 -6.91
N ARG A 510 -15.20 -33.91 -6.70
CA ARG A 510 -15.78 -33.68 -5.39
C ARG A 510 -17.22 -34.17 -5.38
N ARG A 511 -17.65 -34.81 -4.29
CA ARG A 511 -19.07 -35.13 -4.07
C ARG A 511 -19.65 -34.15 -3.08
N LEU A 512 -20.83 -33.62 -3.38
CA LEU A 512 -21.60 -32.73 -2.51
C LEU A 512 -23.00 -33.28 -2.32
N PHE A 513 -23.51 -33.16 -1.10
CA PHE A 513 -24.86 -33.56 -0.75
C PHE A 513 -25.68 -32.30 -0.45
N GLY A 514 -26.84 -32.17 -1.10
CA GLY A 514 -27.81 -31.11 -0.83
C GLY A 514 -29.12 -31.70 -0.34
N VAL A 515 -29.77 -31.06 0.63
CA VAL A 515 -31.11 -31.48 1.07
C VAL A 515 -32.15 -30.89 0.10
N GLU A 516 -33.12 -31.69 -0.32
CA GLU A 516 -34.21 -31.23 -1.19
C GLU A 516 -34.94 -30.02 -0.56
N GLY A 517 -35.02 -28.92 -1.30
CA GLY A 517 -35.59 -27.66 -0.85
C GLY A 517 -34.61 -26.68 -0.19
N SER A 518 -33.40 -27.11 0.18
CA SER A 518 -32.33 -26.23 0.70
C SER A 518 -31.54 -25.55 -0.42
N SER A 519 -30.66 -24.62 -0.05
CA SER A 519 -29.70 -23.98 -0.96
C SER A 519 -28.32 -24.66 -0.88
N THR A 520 -27.62 -24.76 -2.01
CA THR A 520 -26.23 -25.28 -2.09
C THR A 520 -25.37 -24.36 -2.91
N PHE A 521 -24.10 -24.27 -2.52
CA PHE A 521 -23.07 -23.55 -3.25
C PHE A 521 -22.02 -24.52 -3.82
N LEU A 522 -21.85 -24.48 -5.14
CA LEU A 522 -20.84 -25.25 -5.88
C LEU A 522 -19.63 -24.33 -6.11
N GLU A 523 -18.69 -24.36 -5.17
CA GLU A 523 -17.50 -23.50 -5.20
C GLU A 523 -16.53 -23.95 -6.31
N CYS A 524 -16.12 -23.00 -7.16
CA CYS A 524 -15.03 -23.18 -8.11
C CYS A 524 -14.30 -21.86 -8.29
N ILE A 525 -13.03 -21.81 -7.91
CA ILE A 525 -12.22 -20.60 -7.94
C ILE A 525 -11.00 -20.88 -8.83
N PRO A 526 -10.84 -20.17 -9.96
CA PRO A 526 -9.67 -20.32 -10.80
C PRO A 526 -8.44 -19.76 -10.08
N LYS A 527 -7.27 -20.34 -10.35
CA LYS A 527 -6.00 -19.82 -9.82
C LYS A 527 -5.55 -18.54 -10.52
N SER A 528 -5.85 -18.40 -11.82
CA SER A 528 -5.60 -17.18 -12.57
C SER A 528 -6.71 -16.16 -12.29
N LEU A 529 -6.32 -14.92 -12.02
CA LEU A 529 -7.24 -13.79 -11.85
C LEU A 529 -7.86 -13.33 -13.18
N GLN A 530 -7.33 -13.78 -14.33
CA GLN A 530 -7.81 -13.40 -15.66
C GLN A 530 -8.72 -14.47 -16.28
N ALA A 531 -8.82 -15.64 -15.64
CA ALA A 531 -9.61 -16.74 -16.16
C ALA A 531 -11.12 -16.48 -15.99
N ARG A 532 -11.87 -16.69 -17.08
CA ARG A 532 -13.33 -16.72 -17.04
C ARG A 532 -13.82 -18.14 -16.74
N VAL A 533 -14.68 -18.27 -15.73
CA VAL A 533 -15.27 -19.55 -15.34
C VAL A 533 -16.56 -19.83 -16.12
N THR A 534 -16.66 -21.03 -16.70
CA THR A 534 -17.89 -21.55 -17.32
C THR A 534 -18.26 -22.91 -16.73
N TRP A 535 -19.54 -23.27 -16.82
CA TRP A 535 -20.08 -24.50 -16.23
C TRP A 535 -20.78 -25.37 -17.26
N THR A 536 -20.55 -26.67 -17.18
CA THR A 536 -21.33 -27.67 -17.91
C THR A 536 -22.00 -28.64 -16.94
N PHE A 537 -23.18 -29.11 -17.30
CA PHE A 537 -23.96 -30.05 -16.50
C PHE A 537 -24.21 -31.35 -17.25
N GLN A 538 -24.11 -32.46 -16.52
CA GLN A 538 -24.36 -33.80 -17.03
C GLN A 538 -25.18 -34.60 -16.01
N LYS A 539 -26.44 -34.86 -16.32
CA LYS A 539 -27.36 -35.55 -15.40
C LYS A 539 -26.99 -37.01 -15.12
N GLN A 540 -26.54 -37.73 -16.15
CA GLN A 540 -26.06 -39.11 -16.07
C GLN A 540 -24.86 -39.30 -16.99
N PRO A 541 -23.96 -40.28 -16.72
CA PRO A 541 -22.75 -40.49 -17.50
C PRO A 541 -22.97 -40.67 -19.01
N HIS A 542 -24.14 -41.17 -19.41
CA HIS A 542 -24.52 -41.43 -20.80
C HIS A 542 -25.20 -40.24 -21.49
N ASN A 543 -25.62 -39.22 -20.75
CA ASN A 543 -26.25 -38.03 -21.34
C ASN A 543 -25.20 -37.10 -21.94
N ALA A 544 -25.59 -36.34 -22.97
CA ALA A 544 -24.77 -35.26 -23.50
C ALA A 544 -24.45 -34.25 -22.39
N ARG A 545 -23.24 -33.70 -22.44
CA ARG A 545 -22.88 -32.55 -21.60
C ARG A 545 -23.47 -31.30 -22.21
N GLU A 546 -24.18 -30.53 -21.40
CA GLU A 546 -24.82 -29.29 -21.83
C GLU A 546 -24.22 -28.10 -21.09
N GLU A 547 -24.16 -26.95 -21.76
CA GLU A 547 -23.87 -25.69 -21.07
C GLU A 547 -24.95 -25.40 -20.03
N LEU A 548 -24.52 -25.01 -18.84
CA LEU A 548 -25.44 -24.79 -17.75
C LEU A 548 -26.26 -23.52 -17.99
N ARG A 549 -27.58 -23.68 -18.07
CA ARG A 549 -28.52 -22.55 -18.17
C ARG A 549 -28.71 -21.89 -16.81
N LEU A 550 -28.40 -20.60 -16.73
CA LEU A 550 -28.65 -19.77 -15.56
C LEU A 550 -30.14 -19.36 -15.52
N ASP A 551 -30.72 -19.39 -14.33
CA ASP A 551 -32.11 -18.98 -14.08
C ASP A 551 -32.22 -18.31 -12.69
N ASP A 552 -33.42 -17.86 -12.29
CA ASP A 552 -33.63 -17.20 -10.98
C ASP A 552 -33.25 -18.08 -9.77
N ARG A 553 -33.12 -19.39 -9.97
CA ARG A 553 -32.78 -20.39 -8.96
C ARG A 553 -31.30 -20.76 -8.98
N VAL A 554 -30.65 -20.68 -10.14
CA VAL A 554 -29.26 -21.06 -10.39
C VAL A 554 -28.48 -19.82 -10.82
N LEU A 555 -27.77 -19.24 -9.85
CA LEU A 555 -27.01 -18.01 -10.05
C LEU A 555 -25.51 -18.30 -10.13
N GLN A 556 -24.86 -17.71 -11.12
CA GLN A 556 -23.40 -17.68 -11.17
C GLN A 556 -22.89 -16.51 -10.32
N THR A 557 -21.93 -16.80 -9.45
CA THR A 557 -21.19 -15.84 -8.63
C THR A 557 -19.72 -15.85 -9.03
N GLU A 558 -18.93 -14.89 -8.55
CA GLU A 558 -17.48 -14.86 -8.78
C GLU A 558 -16.74 -16.08 -8.22
N ARG A 559 -17.28 -16.72 -7.18
CA ARG A 559 -16.64 -17.86 -6.49
C ARG A 559 -17.21 -19.24 -6.88
N GLY A 560 -18.20 -19.27 -7.76
CA GLY A 560 -18.89 -20.52 -8.13
C GLY A 560 -20.39 -20.34 -8.34
N LEU A 561 -21.13 -21.44 -8.20
CA LEU A 561 -22.54 -21.51 -8.56
C LEU A 561 -23.44 -21.64 -7.33
N LEU A 562 -24.42 -20.75 -7.18
CA LEU A 562 -25.43 -20.80 -6.12
C LEU A 562 -26.74 -21.39 -6.64
N VAL A 563 -27.10 -22.57 -6.14
CA VAL A 563 -28.42 -23.18 -6.35
C VAL A 563 -29.29 -22.83 -5.16
N ARG A 564 -30.20 -21.87 -5.32
CA ARG A 564 -31.06 -21.34 -4.25
C ARG A 564 -32.05 -22.36 -3.70
N ARG A 565 -32.53 -23.27 -4.54
CA ARG A 565 -33.45 -24.35 -4.16
C ARG A 565 -33.15 -25.61 -4.95
N ILE A 566 -32.61 -26.60 -4.25
CA ILE A 566 -32.22 -27.88 -4.84
C ILE A 566 -33.44 -28.79 -4.98
N LEU A 567 -33.53 -29.47 -6.12
CA LEU A 567 -34.56 -30.43 -6.48
C LEU A 567 -33.91 -31.72 -6.98
N LYS A 568 -34.62 -32.84 -6.94
CA LYS A 568 -34.11 -34.13 -7.47
C LYS A 568 -33.62 -34.08 -8.92
N ARG A 569 -34.11 -33.12 -9.72
CA ARG A 569 -33.67 -32.93 -11.12
C ARG A 569 -32.25 -32.36 -11.24
N ASP A 570 -31.71 -31.75 -10.18
CA ASP A 570 -30.37 -31.14 -10.17
C ASP A 570 -29.27 -32.17 -9.84
N VAL A 571 -29.64 -33.42 -9.57
CA VAL A 571 -28.67 -34.52 -9.40
C VAL A 571 -27.89 -34.68 -10.69
N GLY A 572 -26.56 -34.68 -10.58
CA GLY A 572 -25.67 -34.85 -11.72
C GLY A 572 -24.25 -34.38 -11.47
N LEU A 573 -23.44 -34.42 -12.52
CA LEU A 573 -22.08 -33.93 -12.56
C LEU A 573 -22.05 -32.50 -13.12
N TYR A 574 -21.59 -31.57 -12.30
CA TYR A 574 -21.27 -30.20 -12.68
C TYR A 574 -19.77 -30.11 -12.92
N GLN A 575 -19.35 -29.62 -14.08
CA GLN A 575 -17.93 -29.38 -14.35
C GLN A 575 -17.68 -27.90 -14.51
N CYS A 576 -16.68 -27.42 -13.79
CA CYS A 576 -16.19 -26.06 -13.87
C CYS A 576 -14.99 -26.01 -14.83
N HIS A 577 -15.04 -25.11 -15.79
CA HIS A 577 -13.98 -24.87 -16.76
C HIS A 577 -13.45 -23.44 -16.60
N ALA A 578 -12.14 -23.28 -16.71
CA ALA A 578 -11.48 -21.99 -16.81
C ALA A 578 -11.06 -21.74 -18.26
N MET A 579 -11.43 -20.58 -18.78
CA MET A 579 -11.08 -20.12 -20.12
C MET A 579 -10.23 -18.86 -20.04
N GLU A 580 -9.06 -18.87 -20.68
CA GLU A 580 -8.10 -17.76 -20.68
C GLU A 580 -7.30 -17.79 -22.00
N HIS A 581 -7.25 -16.66 -22.73
CA HIS A 581 -6.57 -16.55 -24.03
C HIS A 581 -6.88 -17.67 -25.04
N GLY A 582 -8.13 -18.13 -25.10
CA GLY A 582 -8.56 -19.19 -26.01
C GLY A 582 -8.17 -20.60 -25.57
N PHE A 583 -7.48 -20.77 -24.43
CA PHE A 583 -7.24 -22.04 -23.79
C PHE A 583 -8.36 -22.34 -22.77
N THR A 584 -8.88 -23.58 -22.79
CA THR A 584 -9.91 -24.04 -21.86
C THR A 584 -9.42 -25.28 -21.12
N GLN A 585 -9.51 -25.24 -19.79
CA GLN A 585 -9.20 -26.40 -18.93
C GLN A 585 -10.30 -26.66 -17.92
N THR A 586 -10.58 -27.94 -17.65
CA THR A 586 -11.50 -28.34 -16.58
C THR A 586 -10.78 -28.28 -15.24
N LEU A 587 -11.30 -27.46 -14.32
CA LEU A 587 -10.74 -27.28 -12.98
C LEU A 587 -11.24 -28.33 -11.99
N LEU A 588 -12.55 -28.58 -12.00
CA LEU A 588 -13.22 -29.36 -10.96
C LEU A 588 -14.49 -30.01 -11.52
N GLY A 589 -14.69 -31.30 -11.22
CA GLY A 589 -15.96 -32.00 -11.36
C GLY A 589 -16.64 -32.13 -10.00
N ILE A 590 -17.90 -31.74 -9.90
CA ILE A 590 -18.71 -31.81 -8.68
C ILE A 590 -19.92 -32.70 -8.96
N THR A 591 -19.99 -33.86 -8.30
CA THR A 591 -21.19 -34.70 -8.30
C THR A 591 -22.11 -34.23 -7.19
N LEU A 592 -23.28 -33.69 -7.56
CA LEU A 592 -24.32 -33.27 -6.63
C LEU A 592 -25.31 -34.42 -6.42
N GLU A 593 -25.46 -34.85 -5.17
CA GLU A 593 -26.48 -35.81 -4.75
C GLU A 593 -27.52 -35.09 -3.89
N VAL A 594 -28.80 -35.42 -4.09
CA VAL A 594 -29.91 -34.76 -3.41
C VAL A 594 -30.56 -35.73 -2.42
N VAL A 595 -30.51 -35.38 -1.15
CA VAL A 595 -31.14 -36.11 -0.06
C VAL A 595 -32.60 -35.66 0.06
N PRO A 596 -33.60 -36.55 -0.07
CA PRO A 596 -35.00 -36.19 0.12
C PRO A 596 -35.23 -35.62 1.52
N SER A 597 -36.06 -34.59 1.63
CA SER A 597 -36.41 -33.96 2.92
C SER A 597 -37.31 -34.84 3.81
N SER A 598 -37.74 -36.01 3.32
CA SER A 598 -38.58 -36.97 4.03
C SER A 598 -37.80 -38.25 4.38
N SER A 599 -37.34 -38.37 5.62
CA SER A 599 -37.15 -39.68 6.25
C SER A 599 -38.39 -40.00 7.09
N SER A 600 -39.48 -40.41 6.47
CA SER A 600 -40.43 -41.29 7.17
C SER A 600 -39.76 -42.66 7.27
N PRO A 601 -39.64 -43.28 8.47
CA PRO A 601 -39.12 -44.64 8.56
C PRO A 601 -40.02 -45.56 7.74
N PRO A 602 -39.47 -46.52 6.98
CA PRO A 602 -40.28 -47.46 6.22
C PRO A 602 -41.06 -48.33 7.22
N THR A 603 -42.39 -48.18 7.24
CA THR A 603 -43.30 -49.21 7.74
C THR A 603 -43.30 -50.33 6.71
N ASP A 604 -42.48 -51.36 6.93
CA ASP A 604 -42.56 -52.59 6.16
C ASP A 604 -43.59 -53.54 6.79
N PRO A 605 -44.41 -54.25 6.00
CA PRO A 605 -45.51 -55.07 6.47
C PRO A 605 -45.04 -56.46 6.91
N LEU A 606 -45.52 -56.86 8.09
CA LEU A 606 -45.80 -58.23 8.57
C LEU A 606 -45.24 -59.40 7.72
N LEU A 607 -44.10 -59.94 8.13
CA LEU A 607 -43.77 -61.34 7.91
C LEU A 607 -44.21 -62.16 9.12
N ARG A 608 -45.27 -62.95 8.92
CA ARG A 608 -45.65 -64.09 9.76
C ARG A 608 -44.56 -65.16 9.67
N LEU A 609 -43.98 -65.53 10.82
CA LEU A 609 -43.57 -66.91 11.09
C LEU A 609 -43.62 -67.18 12.60
N ASP A 610 -44.14 -68.35 12.90
CA ASP A 610 -44.67 -68.85 14.18
C ASP A 610 -43.62 -69.09 15.28
N PRO A 611 -44.04 -69.33 16.54
CA PRO A 611 -43.25 -69.22 17.76
C PRO A 611 -42.55 -70.53 18.13
N ARG A 612 -41.45 -70.41 18.88
CA ARG A 612 -41.16 -71.22 20.08
C ARG A 612 -39.79 -70.87 20.69
N SER A 613 -39.79 -70.76 22.03
CA SER A 613 -38.67 -70.87 22.99
C SER A 613 -37.49 -69.91 22.80
N GLY A 614 -37.10 -69.03 23.73
CA GLY A 614 -37.21 -69.03 25.19
C GLY A 614 -35.82 -68.65 25.72
N ASP A 615 -35.76 -67.67 26.64
CA ASP A 615 -34.58 -67.12 27.36
C ASP A 615 -33.53 -66.37 26.51
N GLY A 616 -32.99 -65.20 26.87
CA GLY A 616 -33.03 -64.40 28.11
C GLY A 616 -31.68 -63.68 28.27
N GLY A 617 -31.64 -62.34 28.15
CA GLY A 617 -30.49 -61.49 28.55
C GLY A 617 -29.88 -60.59 27.44
N PRO A 618 -29.57 -59.29 27.69
CA PRO A 618 -29.46 -58.25 26.66
C PRO A 618 -28.02 -57.98 26.16
N PRO A 619 -27.87 -57.35 24.97
CA PRO A 619 -26.75 -56.42 24.76
C PRO A 619 -27.17 -55.02 24.27
N SER A 620 -26.48 -54.03 24.86
CA SER A 620 -26.06 -52.71 24.36
C SER A 620 -27.10 -51.72 23.80
N THR A 621 -27.50 -50.76 24.64
CA THR A 621 -28.20 -49.52 24.32
C THR A 621 -27.24 -48.35 24.02
N ASN A 622 -26.42 -48.42 22.97
CA ASN A 622 -25.52 -47.29 22.63
C ASN A 622 -25.60 -46.75 21.18
N GLN A 623 -26.43 -47.30 20.31
CA GLN A 623 -26.54 -46.80 18.92
C GLN A 623 -27.63 -45.73 18.70
N LYS A 624 -28.54 -45.48 19.65
CA LYS A 624 -29.68 -44.57 19.46
C LYS A 624 -29.49 -43.12 19.96
N LEU A 625 -28.43 -42.83 20.72
CA LEU A 625 -28.19 -41.49 21.26
C LEU A 625 -27.59 -40.53 20.22
N TRP A 626 -26.62 -41.02 19.43
CA TRP A 626 -25.94 -40.20 18.42
C TRP A 626 -26.88 -39.68 17.32
N TYR A 627 -27.88 -40.46 16.93
CA TYR A 627 -28.88 -40.05 15.93
C TYR A 627 -29.80 -38.92 16.44
N ARG A 628 -30.06 -38.87 17.75
CA ARG A 628 -30.92 -37.85 18.36
C ARG A 628 -30.22 -36.50 18.47
N ASP A 629 -28.92 -36.51 18.76
CA ASP A 629 -28.11 -35.29 18.87
C ASP A 629 -27.80 -34.68 17.49
N PHE A 630 -27.72 -35.51 16.44
CA PHE A 630 -27.58 -35.03 15.06
C PHE A 630 -28.88 -34.39 14.53
N MET A 631 -30.05 -34.96 14.83
CA MET A 631 -31.34 -34.40 14.39
C MET A 631 -31.66 -33.05 15.07
N GLN A 632 -31.14 -32.79 16.27
CA GLN A 632 -31.25 -31.48 16.92
C GLN A 632 -30.39 -30.38 16.27
N LEU A 633 -29.40 -30.74 15.46
CA LEU A 633 -28.55 -29.80 14.71
C LEU A 633 -29.09 -29.47 13.31
N VAL A 634 -30.09 -30.20 12.83
CA VAL A 634 -30.63 -30.10 11.46
C VAL A 634 -32.00 -29.39 11.40
N ASP A 635 -32.65 -29.16 12.55
CA ASP A 635 -33.88 -28.37 12.62
C ASP A 635 -33.57 -26.86 12.60
N HIS A 636 -33.97 -26.18 11.53
CA HIS A 636 -33.90 -24.73 11.46
C HIS A 636 -34.95 -24.08 12.38
N PRO A 637 -34.59 -23.11 13.23
CA PRO A 637 -35.57 -22.36 14.01
C PRO A 637 -36.38 -21.43 13.10
N ASN A 638 -37.68 -21.30 13.36
CA ASN A 638 -38.53 -20.28 12.73
C ASN A 638 -37.96 -18.86 13.02
N LEU A 639 -38.18 -17.91 12.11
CA LEU A 639 -37.65 -16.53 12.19
C LEU A 639 -37.97 -15.81 13.52
N SER A 640 -39.03 -16.18 14.23
CA SER A 640 -39.37 -15.62 15.56
C SER A 640 -38.44 -16.07 16.70
N THR A 641 -37.75 -17.20 16.53
CA THR A 641 -36.82 -17.75 17.54
C THR A 641 -35.42 -17.16 17.46
N VAL A 642 -35.02 -16.59 16.32
CA VAL A 642 -33.71 -15.93 16.15
C VAL A 642 -33.65 -14.58 16.89
N ASP A 643 -34.75 -13.81 16.87
CA ASP A 643 -34.85 -12.56 17.64
C ASP A 643 -34.81 -12.80 19.15
N GLN A 644 -35.44 -13.88 19.64
CA GLN A 644 -35.38 -14.28 21.05
C GLN A 644 -33.99 -14.76 21.47
N ILE A 645 -33.24 -15.42 20.58
CA ILE A 645 -31.85 -15.83 20.83
C ILE A 645 -30.92 -14.62 20.84
N CYS A 646 -31.11 -13.65 19.94
CA CYS A 646 -30.35 -12.40 19.92
C CYS A 646 -30.57 -11.55 21.20
N GLU A 647 -31.81 -11.47 21.69
CA GLU A 647 -32.14 -10.82 22.96
C GLU A 647 -31.52 -11.55 24.18
N GLN A 648 -31.57 -12.89 24.21
CA GLN A 648 -30.96 -13.68 25.29
C GLN A 648 -29.43 -13.60 25.31
N VAL A 649 -28.78 -13.48 24.15
CA VAL A 649 -27.32 -13.29 24.04
C VAL A 649 -26.91 -11.88 24.48
N TRP A 650 -27.75 -10.87 24.24
CA TRP A 650 -27.54 -9.51 24.74
C TRP A 650 -27.76 -9.40 26.27
N ALA A 651 -28.75 -10.11 26.82
CA ALA A 651 -28.99 -10.16 28.27
C ALA A 651 -27.89 -10.92 29.04
N ARG A 652 -27.23 -11.91 28.43
CA ARG A 652 -26.10 -12.65 29.05
C ARG A 652 -24.78 -11.88 29.08
N LYS A 653 -24.62 -10.80 28.29
CA LYS A 653 -23.43 -9.93 28.32
C LYS A 653 -23.45 -8.88 29.44
N SER A 654 -24.57 -8.74 30.16
CA SER A 654 -24.73 -7.75 31.24
C SER A 654 -24.69 -8.35 32.65
N ALA A 655 -24.36 -9.64 32.81
CA ALA A 655 -24.23 -10.30 34.10
C ALA A 655 -22.85 -10.96 34.28
N LEU A 656 -21.91 -10.23 34.89
CA LEU A 656 -20.74 -10.83 35.55
C LEU A 656 -21.12 -11.19 37.00
N PRO A 657 -20.68 -12.34 37.55
CA PRO A 657 -21.04 -12.77 38.91
C PRO A 657 -20.21 -12.05 39.97
N ILE A 658 -20.87 -11.48 40.98
CA ILE A 658 -20.28 -11.06 42.25
C ILE A 658 -20.27 -12.27 43.19
N GLY A 659 -19.09 -12.59 43.77
CA GLY A 659 -18.91 -13.67 44.75
C GLY A 659 -19.57 -13.41 46.11
N PRO A 660 -19.69 -14.42 46.99
CA PRO A 660 -20.60 -14.39 48.14
C PRO A 660 -20.04 -13.59 49.32
N VAL A 661 -20.89 -12.75 49.92
CA VAL A 661 -20.60 -12.03 51.17
C VAL A 661 -21.45 -12.63 52.30
N VAL A 662 -20.78 -13.06 53.37
CA VAL A 662 -21.37 -13.37 54.67
C VAL A 662 -21.40 -12.08 55.53
N ARG A 663 -22.56 -11.79 56.13
CA ARG A 663 -22.95 -10.60 56.95
C ARG A 663 -22.60 -10.79 58.45
N PRO A 664 -22.57 -9.76 59.35
CA PRO A 664 -23.73 -8.90 59.75
C PRO A 664 -23.37 -7.48 60.30
N PRO A 665 -24.22 -6.74 61.06
CA PRO A 665 -25.50 -6.09 60.69
C PRO A 665 -25.59 -4.58 61.10
N ASN A 666 -26.46 -3.78 60.46
CA ASN A 666 -27.53 -2.96 61.11
C ASN A 666 -28.08 -1.80 60.27
N LYS A 667 -29.43 -1.74 60.22
CA LYS A 667 -30.34 -0.56 60.32
C LYS A 667 -30.19 0.57 59.29
N LYS A 668 -31.21 1.16 58.65
CA LYS A 668 -32.68 1.12 58.68
C LYS A 668 -33.17 1.91 57.43
N TRP A 669 -34.10 1.31 56.68
CA TRP A 669 -35.35 1.86 56.09
C TRP A 669 -35.49 3.25 55.41
N LYS A 670 -36.28 3.19 54.31
CA LYS A 670 -37.22 4.14 53.64
C LYS A 670 -36.70 4.78 52.35
N HIS A 671 -37.21 4.52 51.13
CA HIS A 671 -38.57 4.37 50.53
C HIS A 671 -39.11 5.66 49.88
N LEU A 672 -39.71 5.45 48.69
CA LEU A 672 -40.44 6.30 47.72
C LEU A 672 -39.62 7.25 46.83
N GLN A 673 -39.52 7.02 45.52
CA GLN A 673 -40.56 7.06 44.45
C GLN A 673 -41.08 8.47 44.14
N ASP A 674 -40.80 8.85 42.88
CA ASP A 674 -41.78 9.27 41.89
C ASP A 674 -41.98 10.76 41.51
N ILE A 675 -41.82 10.96 40.19
CA ILE A 675 -42.81 11.56 39.27
C ILE A 675 -42.65 13.05 38.83
N ARG A 676 -42.30 13.14 37.53
CA ARG A 676 -42.89 13.97 36.44
C ARG A 676 -42.68 15.49 36.35
N LYS A 677 -42.14 15.83 35.16
CA LYS A 677 -42.60 16.81 34.13
C LYS A 677 -42.67 18.31 34.48
N GLY A 678 -42.16 19.11 33.55
CA GLY A 678 -42.86 20.33 33.10
C GLY A 678 -41.98 21.51 32.71
N ARG A 679 -41.89 21.77 31.39
CA ARG A 679 -41.44 23.04 30.79
C ARG A 679 -42.27 24.23 31.27
N ASN A 680 -41.67 25.40 31.45
CA ASN A 680 -41.97 26.58 30.61
C ASN A 680 -40.96 27.73 30.75
N ARG A 681 -41.05 28.67 29.81
CA ARG A 681 -40.07 29.65 29.32
C ARG A 681 -40.60 31.08 29.54
N ARG A 682 -39.67 32.06 29.64
CA ARG A 682 -39.68 33.49 29.19
C ARG A 682 -39.30 34.51 30.30
N THR A 683 -38.16 35.23 30.17
CA THR A 683 -37.93 36.64 29.68
C THR A 683 -37.86 37.64 30.85
N HIS A 684 -37.07 38.73 30.93
CA HIS A 684 -35.95 39.35 30.20
C HIS A 684 -35.33 40.46 31.11
N ASP A 685 -34.20 41.04 30.68
CA ASP A 685 -33.73 42.45 30.86
C ASP A 685 -32.59 42.88 31.82
N GLY A 686 -31.54 43.44 31.15
CA GLY A 686 -30.78 44.66 31.48
C GLY A 686 -29.52 44.50 32.34
N LYS A 687 -28.33 45.06 32.05
CA LYS A 687 -27.72 45.91 30.99
C LYS A 687 -26.17 45.90 31.23
N PRO A 688 -25.30 46.19 30.23
CA PRO A 688 -23.83 46.15 30.34
C PRO A 688 -23.13 47.53 30.21
N SER A 689 -21.88 47.69 30.68
CA SER A 689 -20.88 48.73 30.29
C SER A 689 -19.48 48.49 30.93
N PRO A 690 -18.38 49.17 30.54
CA PRO A 690 -18.04 49.87 29.28
C PRO A 690 -16.64 49.49 28.67
N ARG A 691 -16.39 49.95 27.43
CA ARG A 691 -15.10 49.97 26.70
C ARG A 691 -14.43 51.36 26.78
N ALA A 692 -13.10 51.43 26.61
CA ALA A 692 -12.33 52.44 25.81
C ALA A 692 -10.80 52.26 26.02
N PRO A 693 -9.90 52.84 25.19
CA PRO A 693 -9.98 53.19 23.76
C PRO A 693 -8.76 52.70 22.92
N ARG A 694 -8.84 52.92 21.60
CA ARG A 694 -7.79 52.76 20.58
C ARG A 694 -6.88 54.00 20.50
N SER A 695 -5.64 53.80 20.08
CA SER A 695 -4.81 54.82 19.41
C SER A 695 -4.23 54.27 18.12
N ALA A 696 -4.29 55.09 17.07
CA ALA A 696 -3.57 54.99 15.81
C ALA A 696 -2.75 56.28 15.65
N GLY A 697 -1.61 56.21 14.97
CA GLY A 697 -0.80 57.36 14.59
C GLY A 697 0.40 56.95 13.73
N GLU A 698 0.33 57.39 12.46
CA GLU A 698 1.35 57.54 11.40
C GLU A 698 2.10 56.33 10.82
#